data_AF-G2R1M7-F1
#
_entry.id   AF-G2R1M7-F1
#
_cell.length_a   1.000
_cell.length_b   1.000
_cell.length_c   1.000
_cell.angle_alpha   90.00
_cell.angle_beta   90.00
_cell.angle_gamma   90.00
#
_symmetry.space_group_name_H-M   'P 1'
#
loop_
_entity.id
_entity.type
_entity.pdbx_description
1 polymer ?
#
loop_
_entity_poly.entity_id
_entity_poly.type
_entity_poly.pdbx_seq_one_letter_code
_entity_poly.pdbx_strand_id
1 'polypeptide(L)'
;MSTATLKPNKPRFLPLRELTLNSRPLTKRAIQFSCDGDLAVAADDSVHVFVPEFPDLSKRREKLRARTNGPQGSWASGDASSSDEDDDGEAGSRRHNHQILRGQYSEGSKHMPVSFPPLDPRVNRELFLAQEIPFPYESAVNADAQSVDSNDESADSDAYDSADEEGEGPGLGFNRPHGAGYGPITGVGSSMNHVVSIGWSPSGLGVNHRPVLAILTASGTLGMFGDGDKPANILPRANEGMLQRRELNSWIVLWGVGERLIVPGQQTEISEYIRAFAWCHAIAPGQALLATINDVQEVAIISVQCVSVPDEGKRKADTSLRAEPGQNTVWLVREIARFKAEGPHEAVKSTDTDWVPCGTSFGLRWGPWLQDGDARSCALSFIDRNYVGFRRVTIKEPWVRGELPNLEVGSGDMHGVCVHLSADAFVEFENCIWTDGTVSSCRGLIATGFDLKQFDVVLSGGPGYQVRAHSAWDCGTMYREDADQGSQNPIVDLVIHPPDPTTPTPTPLYTLVRMSATATTKDWYQTNVPPPSDTTADPRPQWVRTMAQKIDVQIPLDMHLTRRYGDVDSDVSASESEGEEDDDLDMDGDLDSLADEENANGDDGTSRLEIPEIHPHRFRIHGLALSPGGGVSAVLASSHSTQQPERGGWHTVRSTVLFGYKPRHPRQPQRQTRPAAQSDDHLLPLHPQFASTDSDTSNHLTGSTTTTTTTTTTMPPHYAQLTTEAKLFEYLYGGGPEVPGVHFPAAGGDNDDAAAAALRSLFAPALARQACELCGAPMDVRRGALCGCANGHFFGTCATSGLAVQTPGATRSCGACGLRTIRAEVLMAKMPAERRDEVRRLVGEGLCGACGGKFLS
;
A
#
# COMPACT_ATOMS: atom_id res chain seq x y z
N MET A 1 -49.18 19.37 -14.70
CA MET A 1 -47.71 19.24 -14.85
C MET A 1 -47.23 18.37 -13.71
N SER A 2 -46.45 17.31 -13.97
CA SER A 2 -45.89 16.46 -12.91
C SER A 2 -44.37 16.47 -13.00
N THR A 3 -43.70 16.83 -11.91
CA THR A 3 -42.23 16.91 -11.85
C THR A 3 -41.65 15.52 -11.70
N ALA A 4 -41.17 14.94 -12.80
CA ALA A 4 -40.48 13.66 -12.79
C ALA A 4 -39.18 13.77 -11.96
N THR A 5 -39.21 13.24 -10.73
CA THR A 5 -38.03 13.11 -9.88
C THR A 5 -37.07 12.11 -10.51
N LEU A 6 -35.99 12.63 -11.10
CA LEU A 6 -34.87 11.83 -11.58
C LEU A 6 -34.31 11.01 -10.41
N LYS A 7 -34.57 9.70 -10.42
CA LYS A 7 -33.98 8.77 -9.45
C LYS A 7 -32.46 8.94 -9.51
N PRO A 8 -31.76 9.13 -8.39
CA PRO A 8 -30.30 9.23 -8.40
C PRO A 8 -29.71 7.95 -9.00
N ASN A 9 -28.76 8.09 -9.93
CA ASN A 9 -28.06 6.95 -10.51
C ASN A 9 -27.42 6.14 -9.37
N LYS A 10 -27.83 4.87 -9.20
CA LYS A 10 -27.17 3.95 -8.27
C LYS A 10 -25.66 3.96 -8.56
N PRO A 11 -24.79 4.10 -7.55
CA PRO A 11 -23.35 4.06 -7.79
C PRO A 11 -22.98 2.72 -8.44
N ARG A 12 -22.29 2.77 -9.58
CA ARG A 12 -21.93 1.58 -10.37
C ARG A 12 -20.81 0.73 -9.76
N PHE A 13 -20.28 1.17 -8.62
CA PHE A 13 -19.25 0.52 -7.83
C PHE A 13 -19.67 0.63 -6.36
N LEU A 14 -19.30 -0.36 -5.54
CA LEU A 14 -19.59 -0.34 -4.11
C LEU A 14 -18.71 0.71 -3.40
N PRO A 15 -19.23 1.42 -2.39
CA PRO A 15 -18.41 2.30 -1.56
C PRO A 15 -17.40 1.48 -0.75
N LEU A 16 -16.31 2.13 -0.31
CA LEU A 16 -15.46 1.54 0.72
C LEU A 16 -16.28 1.29 1.99
N ARG A 17 -16.14 0.08 2.54
CA ARG A 17 -16.75 -0.40 3.78
C ARG A 17 -15.66 -0.58 4.84
N GLU A 18 -16.09 -0.59 6.10
CA GLU A 18 -15.22 -0.87 7.23
C GLU A 18 -14.64 -2.31 7.12
N LEU A 19 -13.42 -2.53 7.60
CA LEU A 19 -12.78 -3.86 7.67
C LEU A 19 -12.55 -4.22 9.13
N THR A 20 -13.15 -5.32 9.61
CA THR A 20 -13.00 -5.80 10.98
C THR A 20 -11.91 -6.87 11.08
N LEU A 21 -11.12 -6.80 12.14
CA LEU A 21 -10.02 -7.70 12.48
C LEU A 21 -10.27 -8.30 13.86
N ASN A 22 -10.08 -9.62 14.00
CA ASN A 22 -10.21 -10.35 15.27
C ASN A 22 -8.93 -10.26 16.14
N SER A 23 -8.20 -9.16 16.02
CA SER A 23 -6.89 -8.95 16.64
C SER A 23 -6.67 -7.46 16.91
N ARG A 24 -5.68 -7.15 17.76
CA ARG A 24 -5.33 -5.80 18.20
C ARG A 24 -3.85 -5.54 17.94
N PRO A 25 -3.47 -4.42 17.30
CA PRO A 25 -2.07 -4.02 17.21
C PRO A 25 -1.53 -3.66 18.60
N LEU A 26 -0.29 -4.09 18.89
CA LEU A 26 0.48 -3.55 20.02
C LEU A 26 1.22 -2.27 19.61
N THR A 27 1.70 -2.19 18.37
CA THR A 27 2.48 -1.07 17.85
C THR A 27 1.62 0.11 17.33
N LYS A 28 2.28 1.27 17.20
CA LYS A 28 1.77 2.46 16.50
C LYS A 28 2.01 2.34 15.00
N ARG A 29 1.39 3.24 14.22
CA ARG A 29 1.54 3.33 12.76
C ARG A 29 1.22 2.01 12.05
N ALA A 30 0.30 1.24 12.63
CA ALA A 30 0.01 -0.16 12.32
C ALA A 30 -0.77 -0.37 11.01
N ILE A 31 -0.78 0.61 10.09
CA ILE A 31 -1.53 0.56 8.82
C ILE A 31 -0.78 1.36 7.74
N GLN A 32 -0.60 0.79 6.55
CA GLN A 32 0.07 1.48 5.44
C GLN A 32 -0.44 1.01 4.07
N PHE A 33 -0.66 1.96 3.15
CA PHE A 33 -0.90 1.67 1.73
C PHE A 33 0.42 1.42 0.98
N SER A 34 0.41 0.47 0.05
CA SER A 34 1.47 0.25 -0.92
C SER A 34 1.38 1.25 -2.07
N CYS A 35 2.46 1.41 -2.84
CA CYS A 35 2.45 2.24 -4.05
C CYS A 35 1.52 1.72 -5.18
N ASP A 36 0.90 0.55 -5.03
CA ASP A 36 -0.17 0.01 -5.90
C ASP A 36 -1.58 0.17 -5.31
N GLY A 37 -1.70 0.61 -4.05
CA GLY A 37 -2.99 0.67 -3.33
C GLY A 37 -3.37 -0.62 -2.59
N ASP A 38 -2.47 -1.60 -2.47
CA ASP A 38 -2.63 -2.68 -1.48
C ASP A 38 -2.58 -2.08 -0.06
N LEU A 39 -3.30 -2.65 0.89
CA LEU A 39 -3.33 -2.17 2.28
C LEU A 39 -2.75 -3.23 3.22
N ALA A 40 -1.68 -2.88 3.95
CA ALA A 40 -1.15 -3.69 5.03
C ALA A 40 -1.66 -3.17 6.38
N VAL A 41 -1.99 -4.07 7.29
CA VAL A 41 -2.36 -3.79 8.69
C VAL A 41 -1.61 -4.75 9.61
N ALA A 42 -0.83 -4.21 10.55
CA ALA A 42 -0.21 -4.99 11.60
C ALA A 42 -1.24 -5.38 12.67
N ALA A 43 -1.09 -6.58 13.22
CA ALA A 43 -1.80 -7.07 14.39
C ALA A 43 -0.80 -7.20 15.56
N ASP A 44 -0.95 -8.23 16.40
CA ASP A 44 -0.05 -8.54 17.50
C ASP A 44 1.16 -9.36 16.99
N ASP A 45 0.92 -10.62 16.62
CA ASP A 45 1.92 -11.59 16.14
C ASP A 45 2.02 -11.69 14.61
N SER A 46 1.18 -10.94 13.90
CA SER A 46 0.90 -11.15 12.48
C SER A 46 0.62 -9.86 11.70
N VAL A 47 0.62 -9.96 10.37
CA VAL A 47 0.23 -8.86 9.47
C VAL A 47 -0.84 -9.34 8.49
N HIS A 48 -1.88 -8.53 8.34
CA HIS A 48 -2.96 -8.71 7.36
C HIS A 48 -2.69 -7.86 6.11
N VAL A 49 -2.77 -8.46 4.93
CA VAL A 49 -2.68 -7.73 3.64
C VAL A 49 -3.96 -7.87 2.84
N PHE A 50 -4.51 -6.73 2.40
CA PHE A 50 -5.73 -6.60 1.60
C PHE A 50 -5.41 -6.06 0.21
N VAL A 51 -5.82 -6.79 -0.84
CA VAL A 51 -5.58 -6.43 -2.26
C VAL A 51 -6.87 -5.91 -2.90
N PRO A 52 -6.91 -4.73 -3.55
CA PRO A 52 -8.13 -4.18 -4.15
C PRO A 52 -8.74 -5.09 -5.22
N GLU A 53 -10.06 -5.33 -5.17
CA GLU A 53 -10.74 -6.12 -6.20
C GLU A 53 -11.18 -5.23 -7.37
N PHE A 54 -10.35 -5.11 -8.42
CA PHE A 54 -10.68 -4.31 -9.61
C PHE A 54 -11.76 -4.96 -10.51
N PRO A 55 -12.72 -4.20 -11.06
CA PRO A 55 -13.87 -4.76 -11.77
C PRO A 55 -13.49 -5.42 -13.11
N ASP A 56 -14.15 -6.54 -13.46
CA ASP A 56 -13.99 -7.13 -14.80
C ASP A 56 -14.56 -6.19 -15.88
N LEU A 57 -13.66 -5.66 -16.70
CA LEU A 57 -13.97 -4.76 -17.81
C LEU A 57 -13.93 -5.47 -19.16
N SER A 58 -13.63 -6.76 -19.20
CA SER A 58 -13.51 -7.57 -20.43
C SER A 58 -14.84 -7.63 -21.18
N LYS A 59 -15.92 -7.97 -20.48
CA LYS A 59 -17.29 -8.02 -21.03
C LYS A 59 -17.78 -6.63 -21.47
N ARG A 60 -17.37 -5.55 -20.79
CA ARG A 60 -17.63 -4.15 -21.21
C ARG A 60 -16.85 -3.79 -22.47
N ARG A 61 -15.59 -4.20 -22.57
CA ARG A 61 -14.68 -3.97 -23.71
C ARG A 61 -15.15 -4.73 -24.96
N GLU A 62 -15.68 -5.94 -24.81
CA GLU A 62 -16.30 -6.70 -25.88
C GLU A 62 -17.59 -6.02 -26.40
N LYS A 63 -18.51 -5.64 -25.50
CA LYS A 63 -19.71 -4.86 -25.87
C LYS A 63 -19.37 -3.53 -26.56
N LEU A 64 -18.23 -2.90 -26.24
CA LEU A 64 -17.74 -1.71 -26.94
C LEU A 64 -17.17 -2.04 -28.33
N ARG A 65 -16.33 -3.08 -28.46
CA ARG A 65 -15.78 -3.55 -29.75
C ARG A 65 -16.86 -3.98 -30.73
N ALA A 66 -17.92 -4.63 -30.24
CA ALA A 66 -19.08 -4.99 -31.06
C ALA A 66 -19.80 -3.75 -31.64
N ARG A 67 -19.79 -2.62 -30.93
CA ARG A 67 -20.39 -1.35 -31.38
C ARG A 67 -19.50 -0.56 -32.33
N THR A 68 -18.17 -0.67 -32.23
CA THR A 68 -17.25 -0.03 -33.20
C THR A 68 -17.09 -0.81 -34.50
N ASN A 69 -17.26 -2.15 -34.45
CA ASN A 69 -17.04 -3.03 -35.60
C ASN A 69 -18.35 -3.52 -36.25
N GLY A 70 -19.50 -3.00 -35.82
CA GLY A 70 -20.78 -3.20 -36.52
C GLY A 70 -20.83 -2.42 -37.83
N PRO A 71 -21.57 -2.89 -38.86
CA PRO A 71 -21.70 -2.17 -40.12
C PRO A 71 -22.38 -0.81 -39.91
N GLN A 72 -21.79 0.26 -40.47
CA GLN A 72 -22.41 1.59 -40.51
C GLN A 72 -23.63 1.58 -41.44
N GLY A 73 -24.81 1.17 -40.94
CA GLY A 73 -25.93 0.89 -41.84
C GLY A 73 -27.29 0.57 -41.21
N SER A 74 -27.72 1.25 -40.15
CA SER A 74 -29.15 1.58 -39.93
C SER A 74 -29.32 2.53 -38.73
N TRP A 75 -29.97 3.68 -38.94
CA TRP A 75 -30.41 4.57 -37.86
C TRP A 75 -31.88 4.27 -37.51
N ALA A 76 -32.11 3.21 -36.76
CA ALA A 76 -33.40 2.97 -36.10
C ALA A 76 -33.42 3.72 -34.75
N SER A 77 -34.17 4.82 -34.67
CA SER A 77 -34.40 5.52 -33.40
C SER A 77 -35.32 4.69 -32.50
N GLY A 78 -34.73 4.00 -31.52
CA GLY A 78 -35.46 3.37 -30.42
C GLY A 78 -34.96 3.93 -29.09
N ASP A 79 -35.88 4.36 -28.23
CA ASP A 79 -35.54 4.97 -26.94
C ASP A 79 -34.90 3.95 -26.00
N ALA A 80 -33.80 4.37 -25.34
CA ALA A 80 -33.02 3.51 -24.46
C ALA A 80 -33.63 3.42 -23.05
N SER A 81 -34.89 3.00 -22.94
CA SER A 81 -35.48 2.52 -21.69
C SER A 81 -34.90 1.13 -21.38
N SER A 82 -34.10 1.02 -20.32
CA SER A 82 -33.60 -0.27 -19.84
C SER A 82 -34.68 -0.99 -19.02
N SER A 83 -35.61 -1.62 -19.72
CA SER A 83 -36.32 -2.80 -19.23
C SER A 83 -35.53 -4.02 -19.70
N ASP A 84 -34.84 -4.67 -18.76
CA ASP A 84 -34.51 -6.08 -18.94
C ASP A 84 -35.86 -6.83 -18.81
N GLU A 85 -36.40 -7.32 -19.92
CA GLU A 85 -37.60 -8.17 -19.94
C GLU A 85 -37.14 -9.63 -19.97
N ASP A 86 -37.59 -10.42 -19.00
CA ASP A 86 -37.25 -11.84 -18.86
C ASP A 86 -37.99 -12.70 -19.91
N ASP A 87 -37.28 -13.69 -20.47
CA ASP A 87 -37.83 -14.65 -21.43
C ASP A 87 -38.45 -15.85 -20.67
N ASP A 88 -39.75 -15.77 -20.36
CA ASP A 88 -40.51 -16.73 -19.55
C ASP A 88 -40.76 -18.08 -20.28
N GLY A 89 -39.68 -18.82 -20.54
CA GLY A 89 -39.65 -20.11 -21.25
C GLY A 89 -39.61 -21.35 -20.35
N GLU A 90 -40.78 -21.78 -19.87
CA GLU A 90 -41.13 -23.16 -19.47
C GLU A 90 -40.22 -23.92 -18.46
N ALA A 91 -40.53 -23.72 -17.17
CA ALA A 91 -40.48 -24.74 -16.09
C ALA A 91 -39.23 -25.65 -15.92
N GLY A 92 -38.18 -25.17 -15.26
CA GLY A 92 -37.09 -26.05 -14.77
C GLY A 92 -36.11 -25.45 -13.74
N SER A 93 -36.29 -25.78 -12.45
CA SER A 93 -35.36 -25.54 -11.31
C SER A 93 -34.90 -24.09 -11.04
N ARG A 94 -35.24 -23.58 -9.86
CA ARG A 94 -34.79 -22.28 -9.32
C ARG A 94 -33.28 -22.21 -9.05
N ARG A 95 -32.48 -21.96 -10.09
CA ARG A 95 -31.09 -21.53 -9.90
C ARG A 95 -31.08 -20.17 -9.20
N HIS A 96 -30.70 -20.16 -7.92
CA HIS A 96 -30.51 -18.93 -7.17
C HIS A 96 -29.39 -18.12 -7.84
N ASN A 97 -29.73 -16.93 -8.33
CA ASN A 97 -28.84 -16.15 -9.17
C ASN A 97 -27.80 -15.44 -8.28
N HIS A 98 -26.74 -16.17 -7.91
CA HIS A 98 -25.59 -15.66 -7.16
C HIS A 98 -24.83 -14.60 -7.97
N GLN A 99 -25.40 -13.39 -8.03
CA GLN A 99 -24.61 -12.17 -8.09
C GLN A 99 -23.90 -12.04 -6.74
N ILE A 100 -22.77 -12.73 -6.62
CA ILE A 100 -21.93 -12.72 -5.42
C ILE A 100 -21.69 -11.25 -5.01
N LEU A 101 -21.91 -10.96 -3.73
CA LEU A 101 -21.76 -9.63 -3.14
C LEU A 101 -20.27 -9.24 -3.15
N ARG A 102 -19.84 -8.72 -4.30
CA ARG A 102 -18.47 -8.41 -4.66
C ARG A 102 -17.72 -7.65 -3.55
N GLY A 103 -16.51 -8.09 -3.24
CA GLY A 103 -15.63 -7.41 -2.29
C GLY A 103 -15.12 -6.05 -2.79
N GLN A 104 -14.76 -5.19 -1.84
CA GLN A 104 -13.92 -4.01 -2.08
C GLN A 104 -12.44 -4.40 -2.23
N TYR A 105 -12.03 -5.39 -1.44
CA TYR A 105 -10.76 -6.12 -1.50
C TYR A 105 -11.08 -7.60 -1.78
N SER A 106 -10.09 -8.37 -2.22
CA SER A 106 -10.22 -9.82 -2.45
C SER A 106 -10.63 -10.56 -1.17
N GLU A 107 -11.56 -11.52 -1.30
CA GLU A 107 -12.11 -12.31 -0.17
C GLU A 107 -11.06 -13.14 0.61
N GLY A 108 -9.87 -13.34 0.05
CA GLY A 108 -8.71 -13.89 0.75
C GLY A 108 -7.66 -12.82 1.10
N SER A 109 -7.87 -12.07 2.18
CA SER A 109 -6.81 -11.28 2.82
C SER A 109 -5.79 -12.22 3.46
N LYS A 110 -4.48 -12.04 3.23
CA LYS A 110 -3.48 -12.94 3.83
C LYS A 110 -3.21 -12.53 5.26
N HIS A 111 -3.50 -13.43 6.19
CA HIS A 111 -2.94 -13.44 7.54
C HIS A 111 -1.54 -14.06 7.46
N MET A 112 -0.52 -13.34 7.92
CA MET A 112 0.87 -13.81 7.95
C MET A 112 1.37 -13.76 9.39
N PRO A 113 1.46 -14.89 10.11
CA PRO A 113 2.20 -14.92 11.37
C PRO A 113 3.67 -14.61 11.10
N VAL A 114 4.28 -13.76 11.93
CA VAL A 114 5.70 -13.39 11.80
C VAL A 114 6.50 -13.63 13.08
N SER A 115 5.83 -13.80 14.22
CA SER A 115 6.48 -14.05 15.52
C SER A 115 7.11 -15.44 15.63
N PHE A 116 6.44 -16.46 15.10
CA PHE A 116 6.83 -17.87 15.25
C PHE A 116 6.42 -18.71 14.02
N PRO A 117 7.25 -19.67 13.55
CA PRO A 117 8.64 -19.90 13.97
C PRO A 117 9.55 -18.72 13.59
N PRO A 118 10.71 -18.56 14.27
CA PRO A 118 11.70 -17.55 13.90
C PRO A 118 12.18 -17.69 12.45
N LEU A 119 12.63 -16.59 11.83
CA LEU A 119 13.14 -16.63 10.47
C LEU A 119 14.47 -17.39 10.38
N ASP A 120 14.48 -18.40 9.52
CA ASP A 120 15.63 -19.26 9.24
C ASP A 120 16.70 -18.51 8.42
N PRO A 121 17.97 -18.43 8.88
CA PRO A 121 19.08 -17.84 8.13
C PRO A 121 19.23 -18.33 6.69
N ARG A 122 18.81 -19.57 6.39
CA ARG A 122 18.84 -20.15 5.04
C ARG A 122 18.00 -19.37 4.02
N VAL A 123 17.06 -18.51 4.46
CA VAL A 123 16.31 -17.62 3.56
C VAL A 123 17.22 -16.66 2.77
N ASN A 124 18.35 -16.23 3.35
CA ASN A 124 19.30 -15.34 2.67
C ASN A 124 20.23 -16.08 1.71
N ARG A 125 20.24 -17.43 1.66
CA ARG A 125 21.21 -18.21 0.86
C ARG A 125 21.17 -17.88 -0.63
N GLU A 126 19.99 -17.56 -1.18
CA GLU A 126 19.86 -17.15 -2.58
C GLU A 126 20.54 -15.79 -2.87
N LEU A 127 20.61 -14.86 -1.91
CA LEU A 127 21.30 -13.56 -2.06
C LEU A 127 22.81 -13.69 -2.24
N PHE A 128 23.41 -14.69 -1.56
CA PHE A 128 24.83 -15.00 -1.65
C PHE A 128 25.15 -15.73 -2.95
N LEU A 129 24.35 -16.74 -3.30
CA LEU A 129 24.45 -17.46 -4.58
C LEU A 129 24.30 -16.51 -5.79
N ALA A 130 23.38 -15.54 -5.72
CA ALA A 130 23.16 -14.52 -6.75
C ALA A 130 24.36 -13.56 -6.99
N GLN A 131 25.33 -13.54 -6.07
CA GLN A 131 26.55 -12.72 -6.16
C GLN A 131 27.83 -13.58 -6.28
N GLU A 132 27.69 -14.91 -6.47
CA GLU A 132 28.80 -15.89 -6.48
C GLU A 132 29.63 -15.91 -5.16
N ILE A 133 29.03 -15.51 -4.04
CA ILE A 133 29.68 -15.46 -2.72
C ILE A 133 29.29 -16.72 -1.92
N PRO A 134 30.21 -17.36 -1.17
CA PRO A 134 29.87 -18.44 -0.26
C PRO A 134 28.88 -18.00 0.82
N PHE A 135 27.86 -18.82 1.09
CA PHE A 135 26.91 -18.56 2.19
C PHE A 135 27.61 -18.79 3.55
N PRO A 136 27.65 -17.81 4.48
CA PRO A 136 28.50 -17.92 5.67
C PRO A 136 28.16 -19.06 6.64
N TYR A 137 26.91 -19.55 6.64
CA TYR A 137 26.46 -20.65 7.51
C TYR A 137 26.42 -22.02 6.82
N GLU A 138 26.96 -22.14 5.60
CA GLU A 138 26.90 -23.37 4.78
C GLU A 138 27.50 -24.59 5.51
N SER A 139 28.52 -24.42 6.37
CA SER A 139 29.09 -25.51 7.19
C SER A 139 28.08 -26.07 8.20
N ALA A 140 27.33 -25.20 8.88
CA ALA A 140 26.31 -25.60 9.84
C ALA A 140 25.11 -26.28 9.16
N VAL A 141 24.67 -25.76 8.01
CA VAL A 141 23.62 -26.40 7.19
C VAL A 141 23.98 -27.85 6.81
N ASN A 142 25.26 -28.14 6.57
CA ASN A 142 25.73 -29.49 6.27
C ASN A 142 25.83 -30.39 7.51
N ALA A 143 25.98 -29.82 8.72
CA ALA A 143 25.95 -30.59 9.97
C ALA A 143 24.50 -30.99 10.33
N ASP A 144 23.55 -30.05 10.25
CA ASP A 144 22.13 -30.33 10.50
C ASP A 144 21.55 -31.35 9.50
N ALA A 145 22.06 -31.34 8.26
CA ALA A 145 21.69 -32.34 7.25
C ALA A 145 22.18 -33.76 7.59
N GLN A 146 23.24 -33.90 8.39
CA GLN A 146 23.80 -35.20 8.80
C GLN A 146 23.15 -35.76 10.07
N SER A 147 22.63 -34.89 10.96
CA SER A 147 21.91 -35.33 12.18
C SER A 147 20.48 -35.83 11.91
N VAL A 148 19.89 -35.52 10.75
CA VAL A 148 18.54 -35.98 10.38
C VAL A 148 18.54 -37.39 9.76
N ASP A 149 19.68 -37.86 9.23
CA ASP A 149 19.82 -39.24 8.72
C ASP A 149 20.02 -40.28 9.84
N SER A 150 20.31 -39.86 11.08
CA SER A 150 20.36 -40.75 12.25
C SER A 150 18.98 -40.96 12.89
N ASN A 151 18.16 -41.81 12.26
CA ASN A 151 16.96 -42.38 12.90
C ASN A 151 17.36 -43.29 14.07
N ASP A 152 17.34 -42.75 15.30
CA ASP A 152 17.27 -43.54 16.54
C ASP A 152 15.97 -43.18 17.27
N GLU A 153 15.00 -44.11 17.28
CA GLU A 153 13.67 -43.92 17.89
C GLU A 153 13.72 -44.09 19.41
N SER A 154 14.59 -43.34 20.13
CA SER A 154 14.78 -43.53 21.58
C SER A 154 15.18 -42.28 22.41
N ALA A 155 14.37 -41.22 22.39
CA ALA A 155 14.46 -40.15 23.41
C ALA A 155 13.11 -39.46 23.71
N ASP A 156 12.31 -40.08 24.56
CA ASP A 156 11.27 -39.37 25.34
C ASP A 156 11.94 -38.92 26.66
N SER A 157 12.31 -37.65 26.76
CA SER A 157 12.98 -37.11 27.97
C SER A 157 12.80 -35.59 28.12
N ASP A 158 12.02 -35.19 29.13
CA ASP A 158 12.02 -33.83 29.65
C ASP A 158 13.43 -33.45 30.14
N ALA A 159 14.00 -32.38 29.60
CA ALA A 159 15.34 -31.90 29.94
C ALA A 159 15.34 -30.37 30.18
N TYR A 160 14.72 -29.96 31.28
CA TYR A 160 15.13 -28.72 31.95
C TYR A 160 16.45 -28.97 32.70
N ASP A 161 17.34 -27.99 32.64
CA ASP A 161 18.58 -27.85 33.45
C ASP A 161 19.73 -28.84 33.17
N SER A 162 20.67 -28.41 32.32
CA SER A 162 22.10 -28.77 32.45
C SER A 162 23.00 -27.68 31.86
N ALA A 163 24.18 -27.52 32.48
CA ALA A 163 25.05 -26.34 32.35
C ALA A 163 25.97 -26.31 31.12
N ASP A 164 26.38 -25.09 30.77
CA ASP A 164 27.74 -24.69 30.34
C ASP A 164 28.65 -25.77 29.74
N GLU A 165 28.58 -25.98 28.42
CA GLU A 165 29.71 -26.49 27.64
C GLU A 165 30.27 -25.37 26.74
N GLU A 166 31.53 -25.00 26.97
CA GLU A 166 32.29 -24.04 26.14
C GLU A 166 32.69 -24.66 24.79
N GLY A 167 31.70 -24.91 23.92
CA GLY A 167 31.90 -25.47 22.58
C GLY A 167 31.91 -24.39 21.49
N GLU A 168 33.10 -23.97 21.04
CA GLU A 168 33.25 -23.03 19.92
C GLU A 168 32.81 -23.64 18.57
N GLY A 169 31.53 -23.54 18.24
CA GLY A 169 30.97 -23.98 16.95
C GLY A 169 29.66 -23.28 16.60
N PRO A 170 29.52 -22.65 15.41
CA PRO A 170 28.32 -21.90 15.04
C PRO A 170 27.18 -22.82 14.53
N GLY A 171 26.61 -23.64 15.41
CA GLY A 171 25.47 -24.50 15.09
C GLY A 171 24.19 -23.69 14.83
N LEU A 172 23.47 -24.00 13.74
CA LEU A 172 22.19 -23.36 13.37
C LEU A 172 21.01 -23.94 14.17
N GLY A 173 21.14 -24.05 15.49
CA GLY A 173 20.14 -24.67 16.37
C GLY A 173 18.74 -24.03 16.24
N PHE A 174 17.86 -24.67 15.46
CA PHE A 174 16.62 -24.09 14.92
C PHE A 174 15.65 -23.46 15.93
N ASN A 175 15.71 -23.87 17.21
CA ASN A 175 14.71 -23.53 18.23
C ASN A 175 15.26 -22.67 19.39
N ARG A 176 16.51 -22.18 19.34
CA ARG A 176 17.07 -21.33 20.41
C ARG A 176 17.12 -19.85 20.02
N PRO A 177 16.20 -18.99 20.49
CA PRO A 177 16.41 -17.55 20.42
C PRO A 177 17.69 -17.22 21.20
N HIS A 178 18.60 -16.48 20.56
CA HIS A 178 19.74 -15.87 21.22
C HIS A 178 19.45 -14.37 21.36
N GLY A 179 20.18 -13.70 22.23
CA GLY A 179 20.01 -12.27 22.45
C GLY A 179 20.70 -11.43 21.39
N ALA A 180 19.94 -10.88 20.44
CA ALA A 180 20.47 -10.02 19.39
C ALA A 180 20.85 -8.63 19.93
N GLY A 181 22.05 -8.14 19.61
CA GLY A 181 22.49 -6.78 19.95
C GLY A 181 23.19 -6.62 21.31
N TYR A 182 23.43 -5.37 21.71
CA TYR A 182 24.40 -4.97 22.73
C TYR A 182 23.78 -4.50 24.06
N GLY A 183 22.51 -4.11 24.06
CA GLY A 183 21.82 -3.59 25.25
C GLY A 183 21.33 -4.71 26.21
N PRO A 184 21.10 -4.42 27.52
CA PRO A 184 20.65 -5.43 28.49
C PRO A 184 19.28 -6.07 28.21
N ILE A 185 18.48 -5.47 27.32
CA ILE A 185 17.14 -5.95 26.91
C ILE A 185 17.18 -6.53 25.49
N THR A 186 18.01 -5.97 24.60
CA THR A 186 18.18 -6.47 23.23
C THR A 186 19.02 -7.76 23.25
N GLY A 187 20.18 -7.74 23.91
CA GLY A 187 21.10 -8.86 24.12
C GLY A 187 20.60 -10.02 24.99
N VAL A 188 19.29 -10.08 25.31
CA VAL A 188 18.60 -11.28 25.81
C VAL A 188 17.46 -11.76 24.88
N GLY A 189 17.08 -10.95 23.89
CA GLY A 189 15.98 -11.19 22.98
C GLY A 189 14.61 -10.87 23.59
N SER A 190 13.70 -10.31 22.78
CA SER A 190 12.29 -10.20 23.21
C SER A 190 11.64 -11.57 23.15
N SER A 191 11.19 -12.08 24.31
CA SER A 191 10.37 -13.30 24.40
C SER A 191 9.02 -13.18 23.68
N MET A 192 8.54 -11.95 23.47
CA MET A 192 7.37 -11.61 22.67
C MET A 192 7.80 -11.02 21.32
N ASN A 193 7.96 -11.85 20.29
CA ASN A 193 8.44 -11.45 18.96
C ASN A 193 7.39 -10.72 18.08
N HIS A 194 6.58 -9.86 18.69
CA HIS A 194 5.45 -9.15 18.07
C HIS A 194 5.86 -8.16 16.95
N VAL A 195 4.88 -7.70 16.17
CA VAL A 195 5.11 -6.73 15.08
C VAL A 195 5.41 -5.34 15.65
N VAL A 196 6.57 -4.79 15.28
CA VAL A 196 7.04 -3.46 15.70
C VAL A 196 6.80 -2.41 14.63
N SER A 197 7.10 -2.69 13.36
CA SER A 197 6.95 -1.72 12.27
C SER A 197 6.73 -2.40 10.91
N ILE A 198 5.96 -1.77 10.02
CA ILE A 198 5.69 -2.25 8.66
C ILE A 198 6.03 -1.17 7.62
N GLY A 199 6.49 -1.59 6.43
CA GLY A 199 6.95 -0.65 5.41
C GLY A 199 6.96 -1.23 4.00
N TRP A 200 6.11 -0.71 3.13
CA TRP A 200 6.10 -1.03 1.71
C TRP A 200 7.32 -0.45 0.97
N SER A 201 7.89 -1.25 0.08
CA SER A 201 8.96 -0.81 -0.81
C SER A 201 8.47 0.08 -1.95
N PRO A 202 9.39 0.77 -2.66
CA PRO A 202 9.14 1.29 -3.99
C PRO A 202 8.64 0.20 -4.95
N SER A 203 7.91 0.63 -5.99
CA SER A 203 7.43 -0.24 -7.06
C SER A 203 8.59 -0.89 -7.82
N GLY A 204 8.55 -2.22 -8.00
CA GLY A 204 9.47 -2.94 -8.88
C GLY A 204 10.33 -4.01 -8.21
N LEU A 205 10.41 -4.05 -6.87
CA LEU A 205 11.30 -4.99 -6.16
C LEU A 205 10.79 -6.43 -6.09
N GLY A 206 9.47 -6.65 -6.20
CA GLY A 206 8.85 -7.97 -6.20
C GLY A 206 8.51 -8.47 -7.61
N VAL A 207 8.17 -9.76 -7.70
CA VAL A 207 7.71 -10.42 -8.93
C VAL A 207 6.59 -9.61 -9.61
N ASN A 208 6.60 -9.56 -10.94
CA ASN A 208 5.70 -8.72 -11.75
C ASN A 208 5.74 -7.21 -11.40
N HIS A 209 6.90 -6.69 -10.99
CA HIS A 209 7.14 -5.28 -10.62
C HIS A 209 6.36 -4.78 -9.40
N ARG A 210 5.93 -5.67 -8.52
CA ARG A 210 5.14 -5.33 -7.33
C ARG A 210 6.03 -4.74 -6.22
N PRO A 211 5.48 -3.94 -5.28
CA PRO A 211 6.20 -3.64 -4.05
C PRO A 211 6.31 -4.90 -3.18
N VAL A 212 7.36 -4.98 -2.36
CA VAL A 212 7.48 -5.95 -1.27
C VAL A 212 7.13 -5.27 0.05
N LEU A 213 6.72 -6.05 1.04
CA LEU A 213 6.39 -5.57 2.37
C LEU A 213 7.51 -5.93 3.34
N ALA A 214 8.18 -4.93 3.92
CA ALA A 214 9.09 -5.12 5.04
C ALA A 214 8.30 -5.17 6.34
N ILE A 215 8.66 -6.10 7.24
CA ILE A 215 8.09 -6.27 8.57
C ILE A 215 9.24 -6.39 9.57
N LEU A 216 9.30 -5.48 10.54
CA LEU A 216 10.22 -5.50 11.67
C LEU A 216 9.52 -6.10 12.90
N THR A 217 10.16 -7.06 13.55
CA THR A 217 9.67 -7.70 14.78
C THR A 217 10.50 -7.32 16.01
N ALA A 218 9.97 -7.59 17.20
CA ALA A 218 10.60 -7.26 18.47
C ALA A 218 11.86 -8.07 18.82
N SER A 219 12.24 -9.08 18.04
CA SER A 219 13.57 -9.69 18.09
C SER A 219 14.67 -8.84 17.42
N GLY A 220 14.32 -7.69 16.83
CA GLY A 220 15.23 -6.91 16.00
C GLY A 220 15.42 -7.49 14.60
N THR A 221 14.51 -8.37 14.16
CA THR A 221 14.55 -9.05 12.87
C THR A 221 13.69 -8.34 11.83
N LEU A 222 14.25 -8.05 10.66
CA LEU A 222 13.58 -7.36 9.56
C LEU A 222 13.37 -8.30 8.37
N GLY A 223 12.16 -8.83 8.21
CA GLY A 223 11.79 -9.76 7.12
C GLY A 223 11.16 -9.07 5.91
N MET A 224 11.41 -9.58 4.71
CA MET A 224 10.82 -9.10 3.46
C MET A 224 9.83 -10.10 2.90
N PHE A 225 8.60 -9.65 2.64
CA PHE A 225 7.48 -10.48 2.23
C PHE A 225 6.97 -10.06 0.84
N GLY A 226 6.66 -11.03 -0.01
CA GLY A 226 6.11 -10.75 -1.33
C GLY A 226 5.85 -12.01 -2.16
N ASP A 227 5.29 -11.81 -3.35
CA ASP A 227 5.05 -12.85 -4.34
C ASP A 227 6.37 -13.58 -4.69
N GLY A 228 6.44 -14.88 -4.40
CA GLY A 228 7.59 -15.73 -4.72
C GLY A 228 7.66 -16.14 -6.19
N ASP A 229 8.84 -16.59 -6.62
CA ASP A 229 9.14 -16.89 -8.03
C ASP A 229 8.48 -18.19 -8.56
N LYS A 230 8.08 -19.10 -7.64
CA LYS A 230 7.30 -20.28 -7.99
C LYS A 230 5.87 -19.83 -8.34
N PRO A 231 5.33 -20.15 -9.53
CA PRO A 231 3.94 -19.81 -9.84
C PRO A 231 3.02 -20.46 -8.81
N ALA A 232 2.02 -19.74 -8.33
CA ALA A 232 0.99 -20.31 -7.48
C ALA A 232 0.35 -21.51 -8.22
N ASN A 233 0.03 -22.58 -7.48
CA ASN A 233 -0.70 -23.72 -8.04
C ASN A 233 -2.16 -23.31 -8.31
N ILE A 234 -2.38 -22.56 -9.39
CA ILE A 234 -3.70 -22.24 -9.94
C ILE A 234 -4.30 -23.56 -10.45
N LEU A 235 -4.94 -24.29 -9.55
CA LEU A 235 -5.77 -25.44 -9.90
C LEU A 235 -6.78 -25.00 -10.98
N PRO A 236 -7.04 -25.83 -12.00
CA PRO A 236 -8.02 -25.51 -13.04
C PRO A 236 -9.47 -25.64 -12.53
N ARG A 237 -9.84 -24.81 -11.55
CA ARG A 237 -11.20 -24.51 -11.08
C ARG A 237 -11.66 -23.10 -11.45
N ALA A 238 -11.04 -22.52 -12.49
CA ALA A 238 -11.61 -21.38 -13.19
C ALA A 238 -12.80 -21.88 -14.05
N ASN A 239 -14.01 -21.82 -13.49
CA ASN A 239 -15.22 -21.90 -14.30
C ASN A 239 -15.19 -20.81 -15.38
N GLU A 240 -15.42 -21.17 -16.64
CA GLU A 240 -15.31 -20.26 -17.79
C GLU A 240 -16.32 -19.08 -17.67
N GLY A 241 -15.85 -17.97 -17.11
CA GLY A 241 -16.70 -16.81 -16.82
C GLY A 241 -16.27 -15.98 -15.61
N MET A 242 -15.46 -16.55 -14.70
CA MET A 242 -14.82 -15.85 -13.58
C MET A 242 -13.37 -15.53 -13.93
N LEU A 243 -13.04 -14.24 -14.08
CA LEU A 243 -11.67 -13.80 -14.42
C LEU A 243 -10.82 -13.61 -13.16
N GLN A 244 -9.50 -13.70 -13.37
CA GLN A 244 -8.52 -13.93 -12.32
C GLN A 244 -8.41 -12.74 -11.34
N ARG A 245 -8.56 -13.03 -10.05
CA ARG A 245 -8.21 -12.13 -8.95
C ARG A 245 -6.70 -12.24 -8.67
N ARG A 246 -6.10 -11.21 -8.07
CA ARG A 246 -4.80 -11.38 -7.39
C ARG A 246 -5.07 -12.05 -6.05
N GLU A 247 -4.52 -13.23 -5.88
CA GLU A 247 -4.46 -13.94 -4.60
C GLU A 247 -3.06 -13.77 -4.00
N LEU A 248 -2.95 -13.85 -2.67
CA LEU A 248 -1.69 -13.76 -1.94
C LEU A 248 -1.10 -15.15 -1.62
N ASN A 249 -1.63 -16.21 -2.24
CA ASN A 249 -1.22 -17.59 -2.00
C ASN A 249 0.26 -17.83 -2.34
N SER A 250 0.80 -17.11 -3.33
CA SER A 250 2.21 -17.05 -3.73
C SER A 250 3.14 -16.32 -2.74
N TRP A 251 2.63 -15.62 -1.73
CA TRP A 251 3.48 -14.83 -0.84
C TRP A 251 4.32 -15.66 0.13
N ILE A 252 5.63 -15.40 0.15
CA ILE A 252 6.62 -16.02 1.02
C ILE A 252 7.53 -14.95 1.64
N VAL A 253 8.39 -15.34 2.58
CA VAL A 253 9.58 -14.56 2.95
C VAL A 253 10.58 -14.67 1.79
N LEU A 254 11.08 -13.53 1.33
CA LEU A 254 12.02 -13.42 0.20
C LEU A 254 13.47 -13.39 0.69
N TRP A 255 13.72 -12.66 1.78
CA TRP A 255 15.00 -12.50 2.48
C TRP A 255 14.77 -11.71 3.79
N GLY A 256 15.79 -11.54 4.62
CA GLY A 256 15.75 -10.72 5.83
C GLY A 256 17.07 -10.01 6.14
N VAL A 257 17.04 -9.18 7.20
CA VAL A 257 18.17 -8.41 7.74
C VAL A 257 18.12 -8.46 9.28
N GLY A 258 19.27 -8.55 9.94
CA GLY A 258 19.43 -8.56 11.40
C GLY A 258 20.35 -9.69 11.87
N GLU A 259 20.34 -10.00 13.18
CA GLU A 259 21.08 -11.15 13.72
C GLU A 259 20.81 -12.43 12.93
N ARG A 260 21.89 -13.12 12.54
CA ARG A 260 21.94 -14.35 11.70
C ARG A 260 21.30 -14.22 10.31
N LEU A 261 20.63 -13.11 9.99
CA LEU A 261 20.11 -12.76 8.68
C LEU A 261 21.02 -11.75 7.98
N ILE A 262 22.33 -12.02 8.02
CA ILE A 262 23.33 -11.15 7.40
C ILE A 262 23.14 -11.09 5.88
N VAL A 263 23.39 -9.92 5.30
CA VAL A 263 23.36 -9.70 3.84
C VAL A 263 24.78 -9.64 3.26
N PRO A 264 24.98 -9.93 1.97
CA PRO A 264 26.27 -9.74 1.30
C PRO A 264 26.85 -8.33 1.52
N GLY A 265 28.16 -8.26 1.77
CA GLY A 265 28.85 -6.99 2.07
C GLY A 265 28.73 -6.48 3.52
N GLN A 266 27.87 -7.08 4.34
CA GLN A 266 27.73 -6.73 5.76
C GLN A 266 28.99 -7.10 6.58
N GLN A 267 29.27 -6.32 7.61
CA GLN A 267 30.35 -6.58 8.56
C GLN A 267 29.92 -7.67 9.55
N THR A 268 30.59 -8.82 9.53
CA THR A 268 30.19 -10.03 10.28
C THR A 268 30.63 -10.05 11.75
N GLU A 269 31.29 -9.00 12.23
CA GLU A 269 31.81 -8.88 13.61
C GLU A 269 30.75 -8.39 14.62
N ILE A 270 29.58 -7.96 14.15
CA ILE A 270 28.53 -7.32 14.96
C ILE A 270 27.21 -8.11 14.82
N SER A 271 26.63 -8.55 15.95
CA SER A 271 25.22 -8.99 15.99
C SER A 271 24.32 -7.75 15.90
N GLU A 272 23.37 -7.76 14.97
CA GLU A 272 22.50 -6.60 14.71
C GLU A 272 21.07 -6.82 15.20
N TYR A 273 20.72 -6.17 16.30
CA TYR A 273 19.32 -5.88 16.62
C TYR A 273 18.87 -4.65 15.84
N ILE A 274 18.00 -4.81 14.83
CA ILE A 274 17.47 -3.68 14.06
C ILE A 274 16.40 -2.96 14.89
N ARG A 275 16.59 -1.67 15.18
CA ARG A 275 15.61 -0.85 15.90
C ARG A 275 14.58 -0.19 14.99
N ALA A 276 14.99 0.30 13.83
CA ALA A 276 14.14 0.94 12.83
C ALA A 276 14.67 0.71 11.40
N PHE A 277 13.83 0.93 10.41
CA PHE A 277 14.20 0.88 8.99
C PHE A 277 13.42 1.90 8.16
N ALA A 278 13.95 2.25 6.99
CA ALA A 278 13.30 3.14 6.04
C ALA A 278 13.65 2.80 4.59
N TRP A 279 12.63 2.65 3.75
CA TRP A 279 12.78 2.61 2.30
C TRP A 279 13.02 4.01 1.73
N CYS A 280 13.93 4.13 0.77
CA CYS A 280 14.15 5.36 0.03
C CYS A 280 13.07 5.60 -1.04
N HIS A 281 12.86 6.85 -1.44
CA HIS A 281 12.02 7.20 -2.58
C HIS A 281 12.49 6.52 -3.87
N ALA A 282 11.56 6.16 -4.75
CA ALA A 282 11.83 5.36 -5.95
C ALA A 282 12.93 5.96 -6.84
N ILE A 283 14.00 5.20 -7.08
CA ILE A 283 15.15 5.61 -7.90
C ILE A 283 14.90 5.24 -9.36
N ALA A 284 14.64 3.96 -9.60
CA ALA A 284 14.29 3.37 -10.88
C ALA A 284 13.46 2.09 -10.64
N PRO A 285 12.74 1.55 -11.64
CA PRO A 285 12.07 0.27 -11.50
C PRO A 285 13.06 -0.82 -11.05
N GLY A 286 12.66 -1.62 -10.06
CA GLY A 286 13.48 -2.73 -9.57
C GLY A 286 14.79 -2.34 -8.89
N GLN A 287 14.98 -1.07 -8.49
CA GLN A 287 16.17 -0.57 -7.80
C GLN A 287 15.79 0.37 -6.65
N ALA A 288 16.20 0.02 -5.43
CA ALA A 288 15.91 0.80 -4.22
C ALA A 288 17.09 0.79 -3.24
N LEU A 289 17.09 1.77 -2.34
CA LEU A 289 17.90 1.77 -1.13
C LEU A 289 17.01 1.51 0.08
N LEU A 290 17.48 0.65 0.97
CA LEU A 290 16.96 0.43 2.31
C LEU A 290 17.97 1.00 3.29
N ALA A 291 17.52 1.76 4.29
CA ALA A 291 18.33 2.08 5.46
C ALA A 291 17.80 1.30 6.66
N THR A 292 18.69 0.77 7.48
CA THR A 292 18.39 0.21 8.81
C THR A 292 19.20 0.94 9.85
N ILE A 293 18.73 1.00 11.10
CA ILE A 293 19.51 1.44 12.25
C ILE A 293 19.51 0.35 13.32
N ASN A 294 20.69 0.01 13.83
CA ASN A 294 20.86 -1.04 14.85
C ASN A 294 20.83 -0.47 16.28
N ASP A 295 20.94 -1.33 17.29
CA ASP A 295 20.83 -0.94 18.69
C ASP A 295 22.06 -0.21 19.27
N VAL A 296 23.16 -0.14 18.51
CA VAL A 296 24.34 0.69 18.78
C VAL A 296 24.38 1.99 17.96
N GLN A 297 23.23 2.43 17.43
CA GLN A 297 23.06 3.68 16.65
C GLN A 297 23.96 3.75 15.40
N GLU A 298 24.20 2.62 14.72
CA GLU A 298 24.77 2.62 13.38
C GLU A 298 23.69 2.47 12.33
N VAL A 299 23.78 3.31 11.29
CA VAL A 299 22.93 3.22 10.11
C VAL A 299 23.69 2.48 9.01
N ALA A 300 23.13 1.37 8.56
CA ALA A 300 23.56 0.66 7.37
C ALA A 300 22.65 1.05 6.18
N ILE A 301 23.27 1.28 5.01
CA ILE A 301 22.58 1.51 3.75
C ILE A 301 22.79 0.28 2.88
N ILE A 302 21.68 -0.38 2.55
CA ILE A 302 21.60 -1.61 1.78
C ILE A 302 21.01 -1.29 0.41
N SER A 303 21.75 -1.62 -0.64
CA SER A 303 21.25 -1.66 -2.01
C SER A 303 20.37 -2.90 -2.21
N VAL A 304 19.23 -2.71 -2.88
CA VAL A 304 18.27 -3.77 -3.20
C VAL A 304 17.89 -3.67 -4.67
N GLN A 305 18.12 -4.72 -5.44
CA GLN A 305 17.75 -4.80 -6.85
C GLN A 305 16.99 -6.08 -7.19
N CYS A 306 16.06 -5.99 -8.12
CA CYS A 306 15.28 -7.11 -8.67
C CYS A 306 15.63 -7.32 -10.14
N VAL A 307 16.24 -8.47 -10.45
CA VAL A 307 16.79 -8.82 -11.78
C VAL A 307 16.16 -10.14 -12.25
N SER A 308 15.78 -10.22 -13.53
CA SER A 308 15.22 -11.45 -14.11
C SER A 308 16.31 -12.21 -14.89
N VAL A 309 16.70 -13.37 -14.36
CA VAL A 309 17.77 -14.23 -14.90
C VAL A 309 17.15 -15.43 -15.65
N PRO A 310 17.66 -15.85 -16.82
CA PRO A 310 17.15 -17.04 -17.50
C PRO A 310 17.41 -18.32 -16.70
N ASP A 311 16.42 -19.21 -16.65
CA ASP A 311 16.53 -20.53 -16.00
C ASP A 311 17.34 -21.49 -16.87
N GLU A 312 18.65 -21.57 -16.61
CA GLU A 312 19.53 -22.55 -17.26
C GLU A 312 19.42 -23.96 -16.65
N GLY A 313 18.83 -24.09 -15.45
CA GLY A 313 18.90 -25.29 -14.62
C GLY A 313 18.04 -26.45 -15.11
N LYS A 314 16.82 -26.18 -15.61
CA LYS A 314 15.82 -27.22 -15.96
C LYS A 314 16.06 -27.95 -17.30
N ARG A 315 17.32 -28.13 -17.72
CA ARG A 315 17.68 -28.83 -18.97
C ARG A 315 17.69 -30.38 -18.90
N LYS A 316 17.22 -31.00 -17.80
CA LYS A 316 17.19 -32.47 -17.66
C LYS A 316 15.88 -32.97 -17.03
N ALA A 317 15.40 -34.08 -17.60
CA ALA A 317 14.46 -35.04 -17.01
C ALA A 317 13.00 -34.59 -16.74
N ASP A 318 12.32 -34.09 -17.77
CA ASP A 318 11.07 -34.76 -18.20
C ASP A 318 10.91 -34.68 -19.73
N THR A 319 10.18 -35.63 -20.31
CA THR A 319 9.87 -35.72 -21.75
C THR A 319 8.48 -35.22 -22.12
N SER A 320 7.74 -34.62 -21.17
CA SER A 320 6.47 -33.94 -21.44
C SER A 320 6.67 -32.52 -22.00
N LEU A 321 5.85 -32.17 -23.01
CA LEU A 321 5.64 -30.84 -23.62
C LEU A 321 6.72 -29.76 -23.40
N ARG A 322 7.56 -29.51 -24.42
CA ARG A 322 8.62 -28.47 -24.46
C ARG A 322 8.32 -27.21 -23.62
N ALA A 323 8.80 -27.20 -22.40
CA ALA A 323 8.90 -25.99 -21.59
C ALA A 323 10.14 -25.21 -22.03
N GLU A 324 9.94 -24.08 -22.70
CA GLU A 324 11.00 -23.09 -22.93
C GLU A 324 11.54 -22.57 -21.58
N PRO A 325 12.82 -22.18 -21.48
CA PRO A 325 13.42 -21.77 -20.21
C PRO A 325 12.64 -20.61 -19.57
N GLY A 326 12.40 -20.73 -18.27
CA GLY A 326 11.81 -19.65 -17.49
C GLY A 326 12.74 -18.44 -17.40
N GLN A 327 12.21 -17.34 -16.86
CA GLN A 327 13.03 -16.37 -16.15
C GLN A 327 12.72 -16.53 -14.67
N ASN A 328 13.75 -16.69 -13.85
CA ASN A 328 13.65 -16.63 -12.41
C ASN A 328 13.94 -15.20 -11.94
N THR A 329 13.23 -14.78 -10.91
CA THR A 329 13.41 -13.50 -10.22
C THR A 329 14.51 -13.64 -9.18
N VAL A 330 15.53 -12.79 -9.26
CA VAL A 330 16.72 -12.84 -8.39
C VAL A 330 16.93 -11.49 -7.72
N TRP A 331 17.18 -11.51 -6.41
CA TRP A 331 17.44 -10.32 -5.61
C TRP A 331 18.94 -10.11 -5.38
N LEU A 332 19.45 -8.98 -5.86
CA LEU A 332 20.80 -8.52 -5.51
C LEU A 332 20.66 -7.55 -4.32
N VAL A 333 20.91 -8.07 -3.12
CA VAL A 333 20.89 -7.32 -1.87
C VAL A 333 22.31 -7.21 -1.35
N ARG A 334 22.76 -6.00 -1.01
CA ARG A 334 24.12 -5.77 -0.52
C ARG A 334 24.24 -4.52 0.35
N GLU A 335 24.90 -4.62 1.50
CA GLU A 335 25.37 -3.44 2.25
C GLU A 335 26.43 -2.68 1.41
N ILE A 336 26.29 -1.35 1.33
CA ILE A 336 27.17 -0.49 0.50
C ILE A 336 27.76 0.69 1.28
N ALA A 337 27.16 1.09 2.41
CA ALA A 337 27.72 2.11 3.30
C ALA A 337 27.20 1.92 4.73
N ARG A 338 28.01 2.30 5.72
CA ARG A 338 27.69 2.27 7.14
C ARG A 338 28.24 3.53 7.81
N PHE A 339 27.48 4.15 8.71
CA PHE A 339 27.93 5.32 9.48
C PHE A 339 27.30 5.36 10.87
N LYS A 340 27.96 6.06 11.80
CA LYS A 340 27.47 6.28 13.16
C LYS A 340 26.46 7.44 13.16
N ALA A 341 25.26 7.17 13.65
CA ALA A 341 24.12 8.09 13.66
C ALA A 341 23.92 8.68 15.07
N GLU A 342 24.99 9.27 15.60
CA GLU A 342 25.02 9.93 16.90
C GLU A 342 24.73 11.43 16.78
N GLY A 343 23.88 11.94 17.65
CA GLY A 343 23.68 13.38 17.87
C GLY A 343 24.79 14.03 18.69
N PRO A 344 24.73 15.36 18.89
CA PRO A 344 25.73 16.12 19.64
C PRO A 344 25.68 15.88 21.16
N HIS A 345 24.68 15.17 21.66
CA HIS A 345 24.50 14.94 23.09
C HIS A 345 25.40 13.81 23.60
N GLU A 346 25.77 13.84 24.89
CA GLU A 346 26.56 12.80 25.53
C GLU A 346 25.72 11.56 25.90
N ALA A 347 26.37 10.43 26.20
CA ALA A 347 25.71 9.16 26.49
C ALA A 347 25.40 9.03 27.99
N VAL A 348 24.16 9.38 28.37
CA VAL A 348 23.66 9.21 29.75
C VAL A 348 23.46 7.72 30.07
N LYS A 349 23.90 7.28 31.25
CA LYS A 349 23.76 5.88 31.70
C LYS A 349 22.32 5.61 32.15
N SER A 350 21.81 4.40 31.93
CA SER A 350 20.46 3.99 32.39
C SER A 350 20.29 3.94 33.91
N THR A 351 21.37 4.10 34.68
CA THR A 351 21.37 4.19 36.15
C THR A 351 21.43 5.62 36.68
N ASP A 352 21.41 6.63 35.79
CA ASP A 352 21.44 8.04 36.16
C ASP A 352 20.04 8.50 36.60
N THR A 353 19.94 9.44 37.55
CA THR A 353 18.64 10.03 37.95
C THR A 353 17.99 10.79 36.80
N ASP A 354 18.85 11.23 35.89
CA ASP A 354 18.58 12.11 34.76
C ASP A 354 18.28 11.31 33.48
N TRP A 355 18.28 9.97 33.53
CA TRP A 355 18.08 9.15 32.34
C TRP A 355 16.62 9.17 31.86
N VAL A 356 16.43 9.62 30.62
CA VAL A 356 15.13 9.61 29.91
C VAL A 356 15.17 8.53 28.82
N PRO A 357 14.14 7.66 28.69
CA PRO A 357 14.03 6.70 27.60
C PRO A 357 14.09 7.37 26.22
N CYS A 358 15.03 6.96 25.39
CA CYS A 358 15.27 7.53 24.06
C CYS A 358 15.51 6.46 23.00
N GLY A 359 15.21 6.79 21.75
CA GLY A 359 15.18 5.83 20.62
C GLY A 359 13.76 5.42 20.27
N THR A 360 13.53 5.07 19.00
CA THR A 360 12.20 4.90 18.40
C THR A 360 12.30 4.02 17.16
N SER A 361 11.33 3.12 16.96
CA SER A 361 11.24 2.25 15.78
C SER A 361 10.75 2.96 14.51
N PHE A 362 10.50 4.27 14.60
CA PHE A 362 10.11 5.16 13.50
C PHE A 362 11.08 6.33 13.34
N GLY A 363 12.25 6.27 13.97
CA GLY A 363 13.26 7.33 13.99
C GLY A 363 14.06 7.54 12.70
N LEU A 364 13.86 6.70 11.69
CA LEU A 364 14.62 6.71 10.43
C LEU A 364 13.69 7.03 9.25
N ARG A 365 14.03 8.04 8.42
CA ARG A 365 13.27 8.39 7.20
C ARG A 365 14.15 8.98 6.10
N TRP A 366 13.77 8.73 4.85
CA TRP A 366 14.38 9.34 3.67
C TRP A 366 13.56 10.53 3.18
N GLY A 367 14.23 11.65 2.88
CA GLY A 367 13.65 12.77 2.16
C GLY A 367 13.50 12.51 0.65
N PRO A 368 12.85 13.42 -0.08
CA PRO A 368 12.75 13.38 -1.54
C PRO A 368 14.11 13.57 -2.23
N TRP A 369 14.19 13.15 -3.49
CA TRP A 369 15.40 13.26 -4.32
C TRP A 369 15.52 14.64 -5.00
N LEU A 370 16.62 15.34 -4.74
CA LEU A 370 17.13 16.41 -5.60
C LEU A 370 17.96 15.79 -6.73
N GLN A 371 17.60 16.08 -7.99
CA GLN A 371 18.41 15.77 -9.17
C GLN A 371 19.35 16.95 -9.46
N ASP A 372 20.65 16.69 -9.63
CA ASP A 372 21.66 17.69 -9.98
C ASP A 372 22.58 17.12 -11.08
N GLY A 373 22.37 17.56 -12.32
CA GLY A 373 22.94 16.88 -13.50
C GLY A 373 22.52 15.41 -13.53
N ASP A 374 23.51 14.52 -13.66
CA ASP A 374 23.31 13.06 -13.59
C ASP A 374 23.23 12.52 -12.14
N ALA A 375 23.67 13.30 -11.15
CA ALA A 375 23.69 12.90 -9.74
C ALA A 375 22.34 13.11 -9.05
N ARG A 376 22.11 12.36 -7.95
CA ARG A 376 20.93 12.49 -7.09
C ARG A 376 21.33 12.58 -5.63
N SER A 377 20.81 13.57 -4.91
CA SER A 377 21.06 13.75 -3.47
C SER A 377 19.76 13.83 -2.68
N CYS A 378 19.77 13.29 -1.47
CA CYS A 378 18.68 13.44 -0.50
C CYS A 378 19.23 13.56 0.94
N ALA A 379 18.33 13.83 1.87
CA ALA A 379 18.60 13.75 3.30
C ALA A 379 18.05 12.44 3.87
N LEU A 380 18.85 11.76 4.70
CA LEU A 380 18.42 10.64 5.54
C LEU A 380 18.36 11.15 6.99
N SER A 381 17.15 11.26 7.55
CA SER A 381 16.95 11.71 8.92
C SER A 381 17.03 10.53 9.89
N PHE A 382 17.73 10.73 11.02
CA PHE A 382 17.78 9.80 12.14
C PHE A 382 17.43 10.50 13.46
N ILE A 383 16.90 9.76 14.42
CA ILE A 383 16.62 10.21 15.79
C ILE A 383 17.60 9.57 16.78
N ASP A 384 18.27 10.41 17.55
CA ASP A 384 19.15 10.00 18.65
C ASP A 384 19.02 11.00 19.81
N ARG A 385 18.77 10.51 21.04
CA ARG A 385 18.86 11.27 22.31
C ARG A 385 18.46 12.76 22.23
N ASN A 386 17.19 13.09 21.98
CA ASN A 386 16.69 14.48 21.86
C ASN A 386 17.32 15.33 20.72
N TYR A 387 17.79 14.67 19.66
CA TYR A 387 18.28 15.29 18.44
C TYR A 387 17.76 14.55 17.20
N VAL A 388 17.37 15.33 16.18
CA VAL A 388 17.06 14.85 14.83
C VAL A 388 18.19 15.27 13.91
N GLY A 389 19.02 14.32 13.49
CA GLY A 389 20.14 14.55 12.57
C GLY A 389 19.75 14.27 11.12
N PHE A 390 20.25 15.08 10.19
CA PHE A 390 19.99 14.92 8.75
C PHE A 390 21.29 14.66 7.99
N ARG A 391 21.52 13.41 7.59
CA ARG A 391 22.73 12.99 6.88
C ARG A 391 22.56 13.14 5.36
N ARG A 392 23.59 13.62 4.66
CA ARG A 392 23.61 13.64 3.19
C ARG A 392 23.85 12.25 2.63
N VAL A 393 23.04 11.83 1.66
CA VAL A 393 23.28 10.65 0.83
C VAL A 393 23.18 11.06 -0.64
N THR A 394 24.20 10.73 -1.43
CA THR A 394 24.32 11.11 -2.83
C THR A 394 24.68 9.90 -3.69
N ILE A 395 23.91 9.65 -4.75
CA ILE A 395 24.27 8.74 -5.84
C ILE A 395 24.90 9.61 -6.94
N LYS A 396 26.17 9.37 -7.29
CA LYS A 396 26.94 10.25 -8.20
C LYS A 396 26.57 10.11 -9.67
N GLU A 397 26.16 8.90 -10.07
CA GLU A 397 25.96 8.50 -11.46
C GLU A 397 24.63 7.73 -11.58
N PRO A 398 23.99 7.67 -12.77
CA PRO A 398 22.72 6.96 -12.93
C PRO A 398 22.91 5.46 -12.68
N TRP A 399 22.30 4.94 -11.60
CA TRP A 399 22.51 3.55 -11.16
C TRP A 399 22.02 2.54 -12.21
N VAL A 400 22.95 1.83 -12.85
CA VAL A 400 22.66 0.75 -13.80
C VAL A 400 22.21 -0.50 -13.06
N ARG A 401 21.13 -1.14 -13.51
CA ARG A 401 20.60 -2.34 -12.84
C ARG A 401 21.52 -3.54 -13.03
N GLY A 402 21.87 -4.19 -11.93
CA GLY A 402 22.83 -5.31 -11.87
C GLY A 402 24.20 -4.88 -11.33
N GLU A 403 24.53 -3.59 -11.42
CA GLU A 403 25.77 -3.02 -10.89
C GLU A 403 25.54 -2.41 -9.49
N LEU A 404 26.62 -2.12 -8.75
CA LEU A 404 26.51 -1.43 -7.47
C LEU A 404 26.47 0.09 -7.67
N PRO A 405 25.65 0.83 -6.90
CA PRO A 405 25.53 2.29 -7.05
C PRO A 405 26.79 2.99 -6.52
N ASN A 406 27.27 4.02 -7.23
CA ASN A 406 28.31 4.93 -6.74
C ASN A 406 27.73 5.87 -5.68
N LEU A 407 27.61 5.37 -4.45
CA LEU A 407 27.04 6.06 -3.30
C LEU A 407 28.12 6.79 -2.48
N GLU A 408 27.86 8.05 -2.12
CA GLU A 408 28.58 8.78 -1.10
C GLU A 408 27.64 9.15 0.06
N VAL A 409 28.13 8.99 1.29
CA VAL A 409 27.47 9.44 2.51
C VAL A 409 28.30 10.56 3.12
N GLY A 410 27.65 11.65 3.55
CA GLY A 410 28.34 12.79 4.14
C GLY A 410 29.10 12.44 5.42
N SER A 411 30.29 13.02 5.61
CA SER A 411 31.10 12.81 6.82
C SER A 411 30.43 13.32 8.10
N GLY A 412 29.59 14.36 7.98
CA GLY A 412 28.73 14.88 9.05
C GLY A 412 27.32 15.18 8.54
N ASP A 413 26.47 15.66 9.45
CA ASP A 413 25.09 16.05 9.13
C ASP A 413 25.05 17.37 8.35
N MET A 414 24.10 17.48 7.41
CA MET A 414 23.84 18.71 6.66
C MET A 414 22.94 19.70 7.40
N HIS A 415 22.22 19.21 8.41
CA HIS A 415 21.31 19.95 9.28
C HIS A 415 21.01 19.10 10.52
N GLY A 416 20.53 19.71 11.59
CA GLY A 416 20.14 18.98 12.79
C GLY A 416 19.37 19.86 13.78
N VAL A 417 18.41 19.25 14.48
CA VAL A 417 17.49 19.93 15.39
C VAL A 417 17.54 19.24 16.75
N CYS A 418 18.08 19.93 17.77
CA CYS A 418 17.90 19.51 19.16
C CYS A 418 16.46 19.86 19.59
N VAL A 419 15.71 18.90 20.12
CA VAL A 419 14.33 19.06 20.62
C VAL A 419 13.99 17.89 21.54
N HIS A 420 13.10 18.05 22.52
CA HIS A 420 12.65 16.93 23.33
C HIS A 420 11.93 15.87 22.46
N LEU A 421 12.36 14.60 22.54
CA LEU A 421 11.86 13.47 21.76
C LEU A 421 11.57 12.30 22.69
N SER A 422 10.30 11.93 22.83
CA SER A 422 9.90 10.70 23.51
C SER A 422 10.29 9.44 22.72
N ALA A 423 10.17 8.27 23.34
CA ALA A 423 10.36 6.97 22.68
C ALA A 423 9.38 6.70 21.51
N ASP A 424 8.29 7.49 21.42
CA ASP A 424 7.29 7.45 20.35
C ASP A 424 7.57 8.43 19.20
N ALA A 425 8.65 9.21 19.28
CA ALA A 425 8.93 10.27 18.32
C ALA A 425 9.20 9.73 16.91
N PHE A 426 8.89 10.54 15.89
CA PHE A 426 9.18 10.21 14.50
C PHE A 426 9.29 11.45 13.61
N VAL A 427 9.88 11.28 12.43
CA VAL A 427 10.01 12.30 11.39
C VAL A 427 9.10 11.92 10.22
N GLU A 428 8.54 12.89 9.50
CA GLU A 428 8.02 12.69 8.14
C GLU A 428 8.44 13.85 7.22
N PHE A 429 8.77 13.50 5.97
CA PHE A 429 9.10 14.47 4.92
C PHE A 429 7.89 14.75 4.04
N GLU A 430 7.76 15.99 3.59
CA GLU A 430 6.92 16.32 2.44
C GLU A 430 7.63 15.85 1.15
N ASN A 431 6.92 15.15 0.27
CA ASN A 431 7.49 14.61 -0.97
C ASN A 431 7.58 15.69 -2.06
N CYS A 432 8.37 16.74 -1.81
CA CYS A 432 8.69 17.81 -2.76
C CYS A 432 10.06 18.43 -2.46
N ILE A 433 10.70 18.93 -3.52
CA ILE A 433 11.88 19.80 -3.44
C ILE A 433 11.40 21.22 -3.69
N TRP A 434 11.70 22.14 -2.78
CA TRP A 434 11.44 23.57 -2.96
C TRP A 434 12.74 24.25 -3.37
N THR A 435 12.68 25.09 -4.40
CA THR A 435 13.84 25.85 -4.89
C THR A 435 13.52 27.33 -4.87
N ASP A 436 14.28 28.10 -4.09
CA ASP A 436 14.25 29.56 -4.06
C ASP A 436 15.59 30.11 -4.56
N GLY A 437 15.57 30.72 -5.75
CA GLY A 437 16.78 31.18 -6.45
C GLY A 437 17.80 30.06 -6.69
N THR A 438 18.88 30.07 -5.91
CA THR A 438 19.97 29.07 -5.98
C THR A 438 19.94 28.05 -4.84
N VAL A 439 18.98 28.16 -3.92
CA VAL A 439 18.85 27.28 -2.75
C VAL A 439 17.78 26.24 -3.03
N SER A 440 18.11 24.96 -2.85
CA SER A 440 17.15 23.85 -2.93
C SER A 440 17.04 23.16 -1.58
N SER A 441 15.83 23.04 -1.05
CA SER A 441 15.52 22.43 0.24
C SER A 441 14.43 21.37 0.14
N CYS A 442 14.37 20.51 1.14
CA CYS A 442 13.18 19.70 1.45
C CYS A 442 12.74 20.03 2.88
N ARG A 443 11.48 19.74 3.20
CA ARG A 443 10.88 20.10 4.49
C ARG A 443 10.00 18.99 5.05
N GLY A 444 9.61 19.11 6.30
CA GLY A 444 8.79 18.12 6.95
C GLY A 444 8.39 18.48 8.37
N LEU A 445 7.95 17.45 9.09
CA LEU A 445 7.42 17.56 10.45
C LEU A 445 8.11 16.53 11.35
N ILE A 446 8.52 16.99 12.53
CA ILE A 446 8.95 16.15 13.65
C ILE A 446 7.78 16.03 14.61
N ALA A 447 7.34 14.80 14.88
CA ALA A 447 6.45 14.49 15.99
C ALA A 447 7.32 14.15 17.21
N THR A 448 7.26 14.99 18.26
CA THR A 448 8.03 14.78 19.51
C THR A 448 7.49 13.63 20.37
N GLY A 449 6.28 13.16 20.03
CA GLY A 449 5.44 12.28 20.83
C GLY A 449 4.13 12.95 21.22
N PHE A 450 4.15 14.26 21.48
CA PHE A 450 2.96 15.04 21.84
C PHE A 450 2.72 16.23 20.91
N ASP A 451 3.78 16.86 20.41
CA ASP A 451 3.71 18.12 19.68
C ASP A 451 4.35 17.97 18.29
N LEU A 452 3.98 18.85 17.36
CA LEU A 452 4.61 18.93 16.04
C LEU A 452 5.54 20.15 15.97
N LYS A 453 6.74 19.96 15.44
CA LYS A 453 7.67 21.03 15.07
C LYS A 453 8.02 20.87 13.58
N GLN A 454 8.03 21.96 12.81
CA GLN A 454 8.46 21.95 11.41
C GLN A 454 9.99 21.97 11.31
N PHE A 455 10.53 21.37 10.25
CA PHE A 455 11.93 21.55 9.84
C PHE A 455 12.03 21.83 8.34
N ASP A 456 13.07 22.56 7.94
CA ASP A 456 13.41 22.88 6.56
C ASP A 456 14.93 22.64 6.37
N VAL A 457 15.28 21.67 5.52
CA VAL A 457 16.65 21.14 5.35
C VAL A 457 17.18 21.52 3.97
N VAL A 458 18.32 22.22 3.93
CA VAL A 458 18.92 22.70 2.67
C VAL A 458 19.79 21.62 2.02
N LEU A 459 19.37 21.15 0.85
CA LEU A 459 20.04 20.13 0.04
C LEU A 459 21.12 20.73 -0.86
N SER A 460 20.95 21.95 -1.39
CA SER A 460 21.97 22.66 -2.18
C SER A 460 21.89 24.18 -2.02
N GLY A 461 23.00 24.87 -2.26
CA GLY A 461 23.12 26.34 -2.20
C GLY A 461 23.17 26.96 -0.79
N GLY A 462 23.02 26.17 0.27
CA GLY A 462 23.01 26.65 1.66
C GLY A 462 24.39 26.84 2.32
N PRO A 463 24.43 27.51 3.49
CA PRO A 463 25.61 27.53 4.35
C PRO A 463 25.88 26.12 4.92
N GLY A 464 27.15 25.83 5.23
CA GLY A 464 27.54 24.58 5.89
C GLY A 464 27.05 24.53 7.34
N TYR A 465 26.36 23.46 7.71
CA TYR A 465 25.96 23.18 9.08
C TYR A 465 27.12 22.62 9.90
N GLN A 466 27.25 23.06 11.16
CA GLN A 466 28.11 22.45 12.16
C GLN A 466 27.44 22.58 13.53
N VAL A 467 27.26 21.45 14.23
CA VAL A 467 26.88 21.41 15.64
C VAL A 467 28.08 20.94 16.46
N ARG A 468 28.25 21.49 17.66
CA ARG A 468 29.27 21.05 18.63
C ARG A 468 28.64 20.10 19.64
N ALA A 469 29.42 19.19 20.20
CA ALA A 469 28.97 18.40 21.33
C ALA A 469 28.60 19.31 22.52
N HIS A 470 27.47 19.00 23.17
CA HIS A 470 26.90 19.70 24.33
C HIS A 470 25.94 18.75 25.05
N SER A 471 25.53 19.02 26.29
CA SER A 471 24.54 18.17 26.96
C SER A 471 23.10 18.52 26.54
N ALA A 472 22.17 17.58 26.70
CA ALA A 472 20.74 17.85 26.51
C ALA A 472 20.16 18.85 27.54
N TRP A 473 20.88 19.09 28.65
CA TRP A 473 20.62 20.16 29.61
C TRP A 473 20.98 21.54 29.01
N ASP A 474 22.14 21.68 28.36
CA ASP A 474 22.66 22.96 27.83
C ASP A 474 21.75 23.59 26.76
N CYS A 475 21.06 22.76 25.99
CA CYS A 475 20.11 23.17 24.95
C CYS A 475 18.64 23.14 25.41
N GLY A 476 18.36 22.77 26.66
CA GLY A 476 17.01 22.73 27.23
C GLY A 476 16.11 21.58 26.75
N THR A 477 16.62 20.65 25.94
CA THR A 477 15.79 19.64 25.25
C THR A 477 15.56 18.35 26.03
N MET A 478 16.17 18.23 27.21
CA MET A 478 16.14 17.01 28.01
C MET A 478 14.73 16.64 28.47
N TYR A 479 13.99 17.63 28.99
CA TYR A 479 12.59 17.49 29.41
C TYR A 479 11.70 18.35 28.50
N ARG A 480 10.40 18.05 28.46
CA ARG A 480 9.40 18.91 27.79
C ARG A 480 9.22 20.18 28.61
N GLU A 481 9.43 21.35 28.01
CA GLU A 481 9.22 22.64 28.68
C GLU A 481 7.77 22.82 29.12
N ASP A 482 7.53 23.48 30.27
CA ASP A 482 6.17 23.73 30.77
C ASP A 482 5.30 24.55 29.79
N ALA A 483 5.92 25.39 28.94
CA ALA A 483 5.24 26.16 27.91
C ALA A 483 4.68 25.30 26.76
N ASP A 484 5.23 24.10 26.54
CA ASP A 484 4.85 23.17 25.47
C ASP A 484 3.75 22.18 25.91
N GLN A 485 3.10 22.37 27.08
CA GLN A 485 2.07 21.48 27.65
C GLN A 485 0.70 21.56 26.94
N GLY A 486 0.68 21.60 25.61
CA GLY A 486 -0.54 21.72 24.81
C GLY A 486 -1.44 20.47 24.80
N SER A 487 -0.84 19.28 24.67
CA SER A 487 -1.58 18.00 24.73
C SER A 487 -0.86 16.93 25.56
N GLN A 488 -1.64 16.18 26.32
CA GLN A 488 -1.22 14.97 27.06
C GLN A 488 -1.61 13.67 26.32
N ASN A 489 -2.24 13.79 25.15
CA ASN A 489 -2.71 12.67 24.33
C ASN A 489 -1.64 12.40 23.24
N PRO A 490 -0.84 11.32 23.33
CA PRO A 490 0.32 11.16 22.45
C PRO A 490 -0.11 10.97 20.99
N ILE A 491 0.64 11.57 20.07
CA ILE A 491 0.52 11.36 18.63
C ILE A 491 0.78 9.86 18.36
N VAL A 492 -0.04 9.27 17.49
CA VAL A 492 0.14 7.90 17.02
C VAL A 492 0.63 7.88 15.58
N ASP A 493 0.09 8.75 14.73
CA ASP A 493 0.44 8.76 13.31
C ASP A 493 0.11 10.10 12.65
N LEU A 494 0.71 10.32 11.49
CA LEU A 494 0.70 11.56 10.72
C LEU A 494 0.83 11.22 9.24
N VAL A 495 -0.04 11.79 8.40
CA VAL A 495 0.11 11.78 6.94
C VAL A 495 0.30 13.21 6.44
N ILE A 496 1.32 13.41 5.61
CA ILE A 496 1.51 14.63 4.83
C ILE A 496 0.80 14.41 3.49
N HIS A 497 -0.04 15.36 3.10
CA HIS A 497 -0.79 15.31 1.84
C HIS A 497 0.09 15.70 0.66
N PRO A 498 -0.15 15.18 -0.55
CA PRO A 498 0.62 15.56 -1.74
C PRO A 498 0.60 17.08 -1.95
N PRO A 499 1.77 17.75 -1.97
CA PRO A 499 1.83 19.20 -2.15
C PRO A 499 1.50 19.59 -3.59
N ASP A 500 0.88 20.76 -3.75
CA ASP A 500 0.73 21.42 -5.04
C ASP A 500 1.91 22.38 -5.27
N PRO A 501 2.86 22.08 -6.17
CA PRO A 501 3.99 22.97 -6.46
C PRO A 501 3.58 24.27 -7.15
N THR A 502 2.33 24.39 -7.63
CA THR A 502 1.79 25.65 -8.16
C THR A 502 1.21 26.56 -7.07
N THR A 503 0.91 26.00 -5.89
CA THR A 503 0.33 26.72 -4.74
C THR A 503 1.17 26.47 -3.48
N PRO A 504 2.38 27.05 -3.36
CA PRO A 504 3.27 26.84 -2.23
C PRO A 504 2.63 27.28 -0.91
N THR A 505 2.44 26.33 0.00
CA THR A 505 1.99 26.58 1.37
C THR A 505 3.17 26.96 2.27
N PRO A 506 2.99 27.72 3.37
CA PRO A 506 4.07 28.04 4.31
C PRO A 506 4.48 26.84 5.18
N THR A 507 3.57 25.90 5.41
CA THR A 507 3.79 24.67 6.19
C THR A 507 3.34 23.46 5.37
N PRO A 508 3.92 22.26 5.55
CA PRO A 508 3.41 21.04 4.94
C PRO A 508 1.94 20.80 5.30
N LEU A 509 1.12 20.38 4.33
CA LEU A 509 -0.28 20.03 4.59
C LEU A 509 -0.35 18.63 5.21
N TYR A 510 -0.98 18.49 6.38
CA TYR A 510 -1.00 17.25 7.14
C TYR A 510 -2.34 16.94 7.80
N THR A 511 -2.54 15.67 8.13
CA THR A 511 -3.56 15.18 9.07
C THR A 511 -2.89 14.24 10.07
N LEU A 512 -3.14 14.41 11.37
CA LEU A 512 -2.62 13.55 12.44
C LEU A 512 -3.74 12.90 13.25
N VAL A 513 -3.37 11.81 13.93
CA VAL A 513 -4.17 11.15 14.96
C VAL A 513 -3.41 10.99 16.26
N ARG A 514 -4.12 11.09 17.39
CA ARG A 514 -3.61 10.81 18.74
C ARG A 514 -4.25 9.54 19.30
N MET A 515 -3.62 8.94 20.30
CA MET A 515 -3.92 7.60 20.79
C MET A 515 -5.36 7.42 21.29
N SER A 516 -5.88 8.38 22.06
CA SER A 516 -7.14 8.22 22.80
C SER A 516 -8.19 9.21 22.35
N ALA A 517 -9.30 8.70 21.80
CA ALA A 517 -10.48 9.49 21.44
C ALA A 517 -11.63 9.18 22.41
N THR A 518 -12.01 10.17 23.21
CA THR A 518 -13.08 10.11 24.22
C THR A 518 -13.96 11.36 24.14
N ALA A 519 -15.04 11.43 24.92
CA ALA A 519 -15.86 12.64 24.97
C ALA A 519 -15.13 13.85 25.60
N THR A 520 -14.05 13.61 26.36
CA THR A 520 -13.24 14.64 27.02
C THR A 520 -11.99 15.02 26.24
N THR A 521 -11.31 14.06 25.58
CA THR A 521 -10.26 14.39 24.60
C THR A 521 -10.89 14.77 23.28
N LYS A 522 -10.82 16.04 22.88
CA LYS A 522 -11.32 16.53 21.57
C LYS A 522 -10.21 16.86 20.58
N ASP A 523 -8.97 16.57 20.96
CA ASP A 523 -7.74 16.89 20.24
C ASP A 523 -7.20 15.73 19.39
N TRP A 524 -7.86 14.56 19.41
CA TRP A 524 -7.39 13.31 18.79
C TRP A 524 -7.32 13.31 17.26
N TYR A 525 -7.92 14.29 16.61
CA TYR A 525 -7.83 14.55 15.18
C TYR A 525 -7.46 16.01 14.95
N GLN A 526 -6.37 16.25 14.21
CA GLN A 526 -5.92 17.60 13.86
C GLN A 526 -5.46 17.63 12.40
N THR A 527 -5.75 18.73 11.70
CA THR A 527 -5.33 18.92 10.30
C THR A 527 -5.24 20.41 9.98
N ASN A 528 -4.30 20.79 9.12
CA ASN A 528 -4.21 22.14 8.53
C ASN A 528 -4.67 22.16 7.05
N VAL A 529 -5.22 21.05 6.53
CA VAL A 529 -5.74 20.97 5.16
C VAL A 529 -6.94 21.90 5.01
N PRO A 530 -6.96 22.83 4.03
CA PRO A 530 -8.10 23.71 3.79
C PRO A 530 -9.38 22.93 3.47
N PRO A 531 -10.55 23.36 4.00
CA PRO A 531 -11.83 22.75 3.64
C PRO A 531 -12.16 23.02 2.15
N PRO A 532 -12.81 22.08 1.44
CA PRO A 532 -13.24 22.29 0.06
C PRO A 532 -14.26 23.44 -0.04
N SER A 533 -14.11 24.29 -1.07
CA SER A 533 -14.92 25.49 -1.29
C SER A 533 -16.41 25.24 -1.56
N ASP A 534 -16.74 24.05 -2.06
CA ASP A 534 -17.99 23.81 -2.79
C ASP A 534 -19.09 23.09 -1.99
N THR A 535 -18.89 22.87 -0.67
CA THR A 535 -19.81 22.03 0.13
C THR A 535 -20.28 22.66 1.43
N THR A 536 -21.60 22.70 1.63
CA THR A 536 -22.26 23.00 2.92
C THR A 536 -22.25 21.80 3.89
N ALA A 537 -21.38 20.81 3.65
CA ALA A 537 -21.24 19.62 4.47
C ALA A 537 -19.97 19.72 5.33
N ASP A 538 -19.98 19.04 6.47
CA ASP A 538 -18.81 18.93 7.35
C ASP A 538 -17.59 18.40 6.55
N PRO A 539 -16.48 19.17 6.47
CA PRO A 539 -15.33 18.84 5.64
C PRO A 539 -14.52 17.66 6.19
N ARG A 540 -14.79 17.20 7.43
CA ARG A 540 -14.04 16.11 8.06
C ARG A 540 -14.28 14.77 7.34
N PRO A 541 -13.27 13.89 7.24
CA PRO A 541 -13.41 12.54 6.69
C PRO A 541 -14.55 11.76 7.33
N GLN A 542 -15.12 10.81 6.58
CA GLN A 542 -16.24 9.97 7.04
C GLN A 542 -15.93 9.28 8.37
N TRP A 543 -14.75 8.65 8.50
CA TRP A 543 -14.33 7.99 9.75
C TRP A 543 -14.28 8.91 10.96
N VAL A 544 -13.82 10.16 10.81
CA VAL A 544 -13.78 11.15 11.91
C VAL A 544 -15.20 11.44 12.41
N ARG A 545 -16.15 11.55 11.47
CA ARG A 545 -17.56 11.77 11.80
C ARG A 545 -18.20 10.54 12.45
N THR A 546 -17.94 9.33 11.94
CA THR A 546 -18.43 8.08 12.56
C THR A 546 -17.89 7.90 13.97
N MET A 547 -16.61 8.17 14.21
CA MET A 547 -15.99 8.11 15.55
C MET A 547 -16.57 9.17 16.49
N ALA A 548 -16.60 10.44 16.08
CA ALA A 548 -17.18 11.51 16.89
C ALA A 548 -18.63 11.22 17.26
N GLN A 549 -19.46 10.79 16.29
CA GLN A 549 -20.85 10.40 16.53
C GLN A 549 -21.00 9.25 17.53
N LYS A 550 -20.12 8.24 17.52
CA LYS A 550 -20.12 7.13 18.49
C LYS A 550 -19.60 7.55 19.89
N ILE A 551 -18.73 8.54 19.95
CA ILE A 551 -18.14 9.09 21.19
C ILE A 551 -19.10 10.06 21.90
N ASP A 552 -19.78 10.92 21.14
CA ASP A 552 -20.73 11.92 21.64
C ASP A 552 -22.09 11.29 22.07
N VAL A 553 -22.28 9.96 21.93
CA VAL A 553 -23.47 9.27 22.46
C VAL A 553 -23.45 9.30 23.99
N GLN A 554 -24.55 9.74 24.59
CA GLN A 554 -24.83 9.64 26.02
C GLN A 554 -25.97 8.65 26.24
N ILE A 555 -25.84 7.81 27.27
CA ILE A 555 -26.83 6.81 27.68
C ILE A 555 -27.00 6.89 29.20
N PRO A 556 -28.23 6.81 29.75
CA PRO A 556 -28.46 6.61 31.18
C PRO A 556 -27.72 5.38 31.73
N LEU A 557 -27.13 5.51 32.92
CA LEU A 557 -26.30 4.46 33.55
C LEU A 557 -27.05 3.12 33.74
N ASP A 558 -28.33 3.14 34.09
CA ASP A 558 -29.19 1.96 34.24
C ASP A 558 -29.38 1.20 32.91
N MET A 559 -29.61 1.93 31.82
CA MET A 559 -29.74 1.39 30.46
C MET A 559 -28.42 0.82 29.93
N HIS A 560 -27.28 1.28 30.44
CA HIS A 560 -25.98 0.67 30.16
C HIS A 560 -25.76 -0.63 30.97
N LEU A 561 -26.03 -0.62 32.28
CA LEU A 561 -25.82 -1.76 33.17
C LEU A 561 -26.75 -2.94 32.87
N THR A 562 -27.97 -2.67 32.39
CA THR A 562 -28.94 -3.71 31.99
C THR A 562 -28.63 -4.39 30.65
N ARG A 563 -27.70 -3.85 29.85
CA ARG A 563 -27.22 -4.51 28.62
C ARG A 563 -25.97 -5.34 28.92
N ARG A 564 -26.09 -6.68 28.88
CA ARG A 564 -24.92 -7.57 28.89
C ARG A 564 -23.98 -7.18 27.74
N TYR A 565 -22.72 -6.89 28.07
CA TYR A 565 -21.76 -6.31 27.13
C TYR A 565 -21.20 -7.38 26.18
N GLY A 566 -21.95 -7.66 25.12
CA GLY A 566 -21.61 -8.65 24.08
C GLY A 566 -22.62 -8.76 22.94
N ASP A 567 -23.91 -8.45 23.20
CA ASP A 567 -25.01 -8.67 22.25
C ASP A 567 -25.32 -7.43 21.38
N VAL A 568 -24.30 -6.91 20.68
CA VAL A 568 -24.43 -5.69 19.84
C VAL A 568 -23.68 -5.76 18.50
N ASP A 569 -23.20 -6.94 18.11
CA ASP A 569 -22.43 -7.17 16.87
C ASP A 569 -22.91 -8.48 16.16
N SER A 570 -24.18 -8.84 16.36
CA SER A 570 -24.81 -10.12 15.99
C SER A 570 -25.72 -10.08 14.75
N ASP A 571 -25.72 -8.97 13.99
CA ASP A 571 -26.57 -8.74 12.81
C ASP A 571 -26.02 -9.44 11.52
N VAL A 572 -25.53 -10.68 11.67
CA VAL A 572 -24.98 -11.53 10.59
C VAL A 572 -25.47 -12.98 10.69
N SER A 573 -26.52 -13.29 9.92
CA SER A 573 -26.96 -14.64 9.49
C SER A 573 -26.58 -15.84 10.37
N ALA A 574 -27.51 -16.27 11.23
CA ALA A 574 -27.36 -17.50 12.00
C ALA A 574 -27.16 -18.73 11.10
N SER A 575 -26.12 -19.53 11.41
CA SER A 575 -26.01 -20.93 11.04
C SER A 575 -25.91 -21.73 12.34
N GLU A 576 -26.92 -22.54 12.63
CA GLU A 576 -27.03 -23.29 13.88
C GLU A 576 -25.96 -24.39 13.95
N SER A 577 -25.18 -24.40 15.04
CA SER A 577 -24.32 -25.51 15.43
C SER A 577 -24.33 -25.63 16.95
N GLU A 578 -25.17 -26.54 17.45
CA GLU A 578 -25.18 -26.97 18.85
C GLU A 578 -23.85 -27.68 19.15
N GLY A 579 -23.19 -27.34 20.26
CA GLY A 579 -21.79 -27.75 20.48
C GLY A 579 -21.23 -27.40 21.85
N GLU A 580 -21.71 -28.13 22.86
CA GLU A 580 -21.06 -28.43 24.14
C GLU A 580 -20.85 -27.29 25.17
N GLU A 581 -20.80 -27.74 26.42
CA GLU A 581 -20.81 -26.95 27.66
C GLU A 581 -19.37 -26.74 28.16
N ASP A 582 -19.11 -25.64 28.86
CA ASP A 582 -18.01 -25.55 29.84
C ASP A 582 -18.39 -24.53 30.92
N ASP A 583 -18.13 -24.87 32.18
CA ASP A 583 -18.50 -24.07 33.36
C ASP A 583 -17.55 -22.90 33.61
N ASP A 584 -18.05 -21.75 34.08
CA ASP A 584 -17.23 -20.83 34.88
C ASP A 584 -18.06 -19.90 35.81
N LEU A 585 -18.20 -20.35 37.06
CA LEU A 585 -18.36 -19.58 38.30
C LEU A 585 -19.55 -18.61 38.47
N ASP A 586 -20.53 -19.04 39.26
CA ASP A 586 -21.48 -18.16 39.95
C ASP A 586 -20.76 -17.13 40.85
N MET A 587 -21.28 -15.89 40.84
CA MET A 587 -21.01 -14.86 41.84
C MET A 587 -22.33 -14.12 42.14
N ASP A 588 -23.11 -14.74 43.02
CA ASP A 588 -24.37 -14.29 43.59
C ASP A 588 -24.19 -13.11 44.56
N GLY A 589 -23.85 -11.95 44.01
CA GLY A 589 -23.82 -10.69 44.75
C GLY A 589 -25.22 -10.09 44.96
N ASP A 590 -25.80 -10.30 46.14
CA ASP A 590 -27.12 -9.78 46.57
C ASP A 590 -27.41 -8.33 46.12
N LEU A 591 -28.51 -8.12 45.38
CA LEU A 591 -29.06 -6.79 45.10
C LEU A 591 -30.60 -6.67 45.18
N ASP A 592 -31.31 -7.69 45.67
CA ASP A 592 -32.78 -7.66 45.84
C ASP A 592 -33.24 -6.91 47.11
N SER A 593 -32.36 -6.15 47.76
CA SER A 593 -32.56 -5.55 49.09
C SER A 593 -33.14 -4.11 49.09
N LEU A 594 -33.59 -3.60 47.94
CA LEU A 594 -34.11 -2.22 47.79
C LEU A 594 -35.55 -2.15 47.25
N ALA A 595 -36.30 -3.26 47.26
CA ALA A 595 -37.61 -3.37 46.65
C ALA A 595 -38.72 -3.89 47.59
N ASP A 596 -38.76 -3.46 48.85
CA ASP A 596 -39.98 -3.42 49.68
C ASP A 596 -39.78 -2.55 50.94
N GLU A 597 -40.70 -1.61 51.19
CA GLU A 597 -41.05 -0.93 52.47
C GLU A 597 -42.14 0.12 52.14
N GLU A 598 -43.39 -0.31 52.00
CA GLU A 598 -44.52 0.58 51.67
C GLU A 598 -45.20 1.12 52.94
N ASN A 599 -45.47 2.44 52.96
CA ASN A 599 -46.37 3.23 53.83
C ASN A 599 -45.78 4.03 55.02
N ALA A 600 -45.64 5.34 54.80
CA ALA A 600 -46.09 6.36 55.76
C ALA A 600 -46.49 7.66 55.02
N ASN A 601 -47.58 8.32 55.45
CA ASN A 601 -48.03 9.58 54.84
C ASN A 601 -47.10 10.75 55.23
N GLY A 602 -46.54 11.46 54.26
CA GLY A 602 -45.69 12.64 54.46
C GLY A 602 -45.70 13.56 53.24
N ASP A 603 -45.74 14.87 53.49
CA ASP A 603 -45.98 15.95 52.52
C ASP A 603 -44.74 16.32 51.67
N ASP A 604 -45.00 16.72 50.42
CA ASP A 604 -44.14 17.33 49.37
C ASP A 604 -42.72 16.77 49.07
N GLY A 605 -42.25 16.99 47.82
CA GLY A 605 -40.86 16.76 47.42
C GLY A 605 -40.57 15.46 46.68
N THR A 606 -41.19 15.25 45.50
CA THR A 606 -40.77 14.18 44.58
C THR A 606 -39.45 14.50 43.89
N SER A 607 -38.33 14.34 44.63
CA SER A 607 -36.98 14.38 44.07
C SER A 607 -36.78 13.21 43.10
N ARG A 608 -37.05 13.47 41.81
CA ARG A 608 -36.62 12.60 40.70
C ARG A 608 -35.15 12.26 40.88
N LEU A 609 -34.83 10.99 41.05
CA LEU A 609 -33.45 10.51 41.03
C LEU A 609 -32.89 10.81 39.62
N GLU A 610 -31.94 11.74 39.55
CA GLU A 610 -31.26 12.07 38.30
C GLU A 610 -30.27 10.95 37.98
N ILE A 611 -30.70 10.01 37.12
CA ILE A 611 -29.86 8.93 36.63
C ILE A 611 -28.70 9.56 35.85
N PRO A 612 -27.42 9.30 36.21
CA PRO A 612 -26.29 9.90 35.51
C PRO A 612 -26.22 9.44 34.05
N GLU A 613 -26.08 10.41 33.14
CA GLU A 613 -25.78 10.14 31.74
C GLU A 613 -24.27 9.87 31.56
N ILE A 614 -23.94 8.79 30.86
CA ILE A 614 -22.57 8.35 30.61
C ILE A 614 -22.29 8.19 29.12
N HIS A 615 -21.06 8.48 28.71
CA HIS A 615 -20.58 8.14 27.37
C HIS A 615 -20.08 6.69 27.40
N PRO A 616 -20.67 5.73 26.70
CA PRO A 616 -20.34 4.31 26.84
C PRO A 616 -19.07 3.89 26.08
N HIS A 617 -18.62 4.71 25.12
CA HIS A 617 -17.58 4.34 24.15
C HIS A 617 -16.34 5.24 24.23
N ARG A 618 -15.16 4.62 24.10
CA ARG A 618 -13.88 5.26 23.79
C ARG A 618 -13.21 4.52 22.64
N PHE A 619 -12.41 5.21 21.83
CA PHE A 619 -11.58 4.58 20.79
C PHE A 619 -10.09 4.71 21.11
N ARG A 620 -9.34 3.63 20.87
CA ARG A 620 -7.88 3.67 20.79
C ARG A 620 -7.48 3.60 19.32
N ILE A 621 -6.77 4.60 18.83
CA ILE A 621 -6.26 4.67 17.45
C ILE A 621 -4.85 4.08 17.41
N HIS A 622 -4.56 3.28 16.37
CA HIS A 622 -3.29 2.55 16.19
C HIS A 622 -2.51 2.97 14.94
N GLY A 623 -3.11 3.72 14.00
CA GLY A 623 -2.42 4.30 12.85
C GLY A 623 -3.33 4.98 11.83
N LEU A 624 -2.73 5.73 10.89
CA LEU A 624 -3.40 6.50 9.84
C LEU A 624 -2.61 6.40 8.52
N ALA A 625 -3.25 5.86 7.49
CA ALA A 625 -2.68 5.78 6.15
C ALA A 625 -3.42 6.68 5.14
N LEU A 626 -2.69 7.20 4.16
CA LEU A 626 -3.21 7.93 3.00
C LEU A 626 -2.93 7.10 1.74
N SER A 627 -3.90 7.02 0.82
CA SER A 627 -3.73 6.32 -0.45
C SER A 627 -2.75 7.06 -1.37
N PRO A 628 -2.09 6.38 -2.33
CA PRO A 628 -0.96 6.96 -3.07
C PRO A 628 -1.22 8.30 -3.78
N GLY A 629 -2.46 8.55 -4.23
CA GLY A 629 -2.85 9.82 -4.86
C GLY A 629 -3.44 10.88 -3.92
N GLY A 630 -3.66 10.57 -2.63
CA GLY A 630 -4.26 11.49 -1.66
C GLY A 630 -5.80 11.61 -1.73
N GLY A 631 -6.49 10.63 -2.33
CA GLY A 631 -7.95 10.61 -2.44
C GLY A 631 -8.68 9.87 -1.31
N VAL A 632 -8.02 8.93 -0.64
CA VAL A 632 -8.57 8.11 0.46
C VAL A 632 -7.65 8.17 1.68
N SER A 633 -8.25 8.31 2.86
CA SER A 633 -7.63 8.09 4.17
C SER A 633 -8.20 6.83 4.81
N ALA A 634 -7.37 6.09 5.54
CA ALA A 634 -7.75 4.93 6.32
C ALA A 634 -7.18 5.04 7.74
N VAL A 635 -8.01 4.91 8.76
CA VAL A 635 -7.59 4.88 10.18
C VAL A 635 -7.83 3.47 10.73
N LEU A 636 -6.92 3.00 11.57
CA LEU A 636 -7.09 1.74 12.33
C LEU A 636 -7.35 2.06 13.80
N ALA A 637 -8.42 1.54 14.36
CA ALA A 637 -8.76 1.74 15.77
C ALA A 637 -9.51 0.54 16.37
N SER A 638 -9.48 0.39 17.69
CA SER A 638 -10.40 -0.50 18.42
C SER A 638 -11.35 0.30 19.31
N SER A 639 -12.58 -0.20 19.44
CA SER A 639 -13.66 0.38 20.26
C SER A 639 -13.71 -0.31 21.63
N HIS A 640 -13.91 0.47 22.69
CA HIS A 640 -13.83 -0.01 24.08
C HIS A 640 -14.96 0.56 24.93
N SER A 641 -15.33 -0.17 26.00
CA SER A 641 -16.16 0.37 27.07
C SER A 641 -15.42 1.46 27.85
N THR A 642 -16.15 2.45 28.36
CA THR A 642 -15.65 3.40 29.35
C THR A 642 -15.87 2.94 30.79
N GLN A 643 -16.91 2.13 31.03
CA GLN A 643 -17.37 1.75 32.37
C GLN A 643 -16.79 0.42 32.85
N GLN A 644 -16.63 -0.53 31.94
CA GLN A 644 -16.10 -1.86 32.25
C GLN A 644 -14.61 -1.92 31.85
N PRO A 645 -13.71 -2.43 32.73
CA PRO A 645 -12.36 -2.77 32.32
C PRO A 645 -12.40 -3.93 31.31
N GLU A 646 -11.41 -3.97 30.41
CA GLU A 646 -11.24 -5.05 29.42
C GLU A 646 -11.00 -6.39 30.16
N ARG A 647 -12.07 -7.18 30.35
CA ARG A 647 -12.05 -8.51 30.97
C ARG A 647 -12.17 -9.59 29.90
N GLY A 648 -11.02 -10.03 29.38
CA GLY A 648 -10.95 -11.10 28.39
C GLY A 648 -9.59 -11.18 27.70
N GLY A 649 -9.37 -12.27 26.97
CA GLY A 649 -8.17 -12.45 26.15
C GLY A 649 -8.17 -11.57 24.89
N TRP A 650 -7.09 -11.68 24.10
CA TRP A 650 -6.86 -10.94 22.85
C TRP A 650 -8.03 -11.00 21.85
N HIS A 651 -8.80 -12.09 21.88
CA HIS A 651 -9.97 -12.36 21.03
C HIS A 651 -11.19 -11.47 21.33
N THR A 652 -11.25 -10.77 22.47
CA THR A 652 -12.45 -10.03 22.90
C THR A 652 -12.58 -8.62 22.33
N VAL A 653 -11.48 -7.99 21.89
CA VAL A 653 -11.50 -6.62 21.36
C VAL A 653 -11.10 -6.62 19.90
N ARG A 654 -12.11 -6.46 19.03
CA ARG A 654 -11.90 -6.31 17.58
C ARG A 654 -11.33 -4.93 17.23
N SER A 655 -10.48 -4.90 16.20
CA SER A 655 -10.01 -3.65 15.58
C SER A 655 -10.71 -3.44 14.24
N THR A 656 -10.96 -2.19 13.87
CA THR A 656 -11.65 -1.84 12.63
C THR A 656 -10.85 -0.81 11.84
N VAL A 657 -10.67 -1.05 10.54
CA VAL A 657 -10.23 -0.03 9.58
C VAL A 657 -11.44 0.76 9.12
N LEU A 658 -11.43 2.07 9.38
CA LEU A 658 -12.45 3.01 8.90
C LEU A 658 -11.87 3.86 7.77
N PHE A 659 -12.67 4.11 6.73
CA PHE A 659 -12.23 4.86 5.55
C PHE A 659 -12.88 6.24 5.45
N GLY A 660 -12.18 7.18 4.81
CA GLY A 660 -12.69 8.49 4.44
C GLY A 660 -12.19 8.85 3.04
N TYR A 661 -13.11 9.19 2.13
CA TYR A 661 -12.84 9.24 0.69
C TYR A 661 -13.65 10.33 -0.01
N LYS A 662 -13.11 10.90 -1.09
CA LYS A 662 -13.76 11.98 -1.85
C LYS A 662 -14.91 11.43 -2.71
N PRO A 663 -16.15 11.98 -2.59
CA PRO A 663 -17.28 11.50 -3.38
C PRO A 663 -17.05 11.81 -4.87
N ARG A 664 -17.22 10.79 -5.71
CA ARG A 664 -16.96 10.87 -7.14
C ARG A 664 -17.89 11.87 -7.84
N HIS A 665 -17.32 12.85 -8.55
CA HIS A 665 -18.09 13.73 -9.42
C HIS A 665 -18.91 12.93 -10.44
N PRO A 666 -20.24 13.16 -10.57
CA PRO A 666 -21.05 12.51 -11.59
C PRO A 666 -20.58 12.95 -12.98
N ARG A 667 -20.56 12.03 -13.96
CA ARG A 667 -20.30 12.39 -15.36
C ARG A 667 -21.34 13.41 -15.79
N GLN A 668 -20.95 14.66 -16.03
CA GLN A 668 -21.77 15.54 -16.85
C GLN A 668 -21.95 14.84 -18.22
N PRO A 669 -23.19 14.66 -18.71
CA PRO A 669 -23.40 14.06 -20.01
C PRO A 669 -22.85 15.03 -21.06
N GLN A 670 -21.75 14.64 -21.71
CA GLN A 670 -21.11 15.42 -22.77
C GLN A 670 -22.10 15.60 -23.91
N ARG A 671 -22.80 16.74 -23.91
CA ARG A 671 -23.96 17.00 -24.76
C ARG A 671 -23.48 17.22 -26.19
N GLN A 672 -23.39 16.13 -26.95
CA GLN A 672 -23.06 16.18 -28.38
C GLN A 672 -24.08 17.05 -29.11
N THR A 673 -23.72 18.30 -29.35
CA THR A 673 -24.46 19.23 -30.21
C THR A 673 -24.32 18.74 -31.64
N ARG A 674 -25.27 17.89 -32.08
CA ARG A 674 -25.46 17.60 -33.50
C ARG A 674 -25.56 18.95 -34.23
N PRO A 675 -24.76 19.21 -35.29
CA PRO A 675 -25.02 20.36 -36.14
C PRO A 675 -26.42 20.21 -36.73
N ALA A 676 -27.23 21.27 -36.60
CA ALA A 676 -28.53 21.32 -37.25
C ALA A 676 -28.32 21.33 -38.77
N ALA A 677 -29.10 20.53 -39.49
CA ALA A 677 -29.11 20.61 -40.95
C ALA A 677 -29.68 21.98 -41.37
N GLN A 678 -29.03 22.61 -42.35
CA GLN A 678 -29.55 23.85 -42.94
C GLN A 678 -30.81 23.51 -43.73
N SER A 679 -31.91 24.17 -43.40
CA SER A 679 -33.06 24.37 -44.29
C SER A 679 -33.18 25.87 -44.50
N ASP A 680 -32.81 26.35 -45.68
CA ASP A 680 -33.09 27.72 -46.08
C ASP A 680 -34.61 27.92 -46.15
N ASP A 681 -35.09 29.02 -45.59
CA ASP A 681 -36.21 29.74 -46.19
C ASP A 681 -36.12 31.24 -45.88
N HIS A 682 -36.54 32.07 -46.82
CA HIS A 682 -36.37 33.52 -46.73
C HIS A 682 -37.45 34.19 -45.89
N LEU A 683 -37.11 35.28 -45.17
CA LEU A 683 -37.55 36.65 -45.50
C LEU A 683 -37.14 37.68 -44.42
N LEU A 684 -36.54 38.80 -44.86
CA LEU A 684 -36.43 40.04 -44.09
C LEU A 684 -37.75 40.85 -44.26
N PRO A 685 -38.12 41.78 -43.35
CA PRO A 685 -37.68 43.18 -43.56
C PRO A 685 -37.57 44.11 -42.32
N LEU A 686 -36.91 45.27 -42.56
CA LEU A 686 -37.05 46.60 -41.92
C LEU A 686 -36.43 46.92 -40.54
N HIS A 687 -35.33 47.70 -40.61
CA HIS A 687 -34.92 48.75 -39.64
C HIS A 687 -35.72 50.05 -39.94
N PRO A 688 -35.91 51.00 -38.99
CA PRO A 688 -34.94 52.08 -38.73
C PRO A 688 -34.91 52.53 -37.23
N GLN A 689 -34.03 53.35 -36.62
CA GLN A 689 -32.74 54.05 -36.85
C GLN A 689 -32.44 54.82 -35.53
N PHE A 690 -31.37 55.64 -35.49
CA PHE A 690 -30.77 56.46 -34.40
C PHE A 690 -29.58 55.75 -33.74
N ALA A 691 -28.30 56.05 -34.03
CA ALA A 691 -27.56 57.34 -34.10
C ALA A 691 -27.37 57.99 -32.70
N SER A 692 -26.17 58.44 -32.29
CA SER A 692 -24.96 58.76 -33.07
C SER A 692 -23.63 58.72 -32.27
N THR A 693 -22.49 58.81 -32.98
CA THR A 693 -21.18 59.45 -32.61
C THR A 693 -20.40 58.99 -31.35
N ASP A 694 -19.07 58.81 -31.35
CA ASP A 694 -18.03 58.94 -32.40
C ASP A 694 -16.69 58.24 -32.00
N SER A 695 -15.84 57.93 -33.01
CA SER A 695 -14.35 57.80 -33.02
C SER A 695 -13.59 57.10 -31.85
N ASP A 696 -12.56 56.26 -32.00
CA ASP A 696 -11.85 55.60 -33.13
C ASP A 696 -10.78 54.66 -32.49
N THR A 697 -9.96 53.80 -33.12
CA THR A 697 -9.65 53.33 -34.50
C THR A 697 -9.17 51.85 -34.37
N SER A 698 -8.91 51.00 -35.37
CA SER A 698 -9.01 51.07 -36.84
C SER A 698 -9.42 49.68 -37.41
N ASN A 699 -8.56 48.97 -38.18
CA ASN A 699 -8.90 47.74 -38.91
C ASN A 699 -7.77 46.68 -38.92
N HIS A 700 -8.11 45.40 -38.71
CA HIS A 700 -7.97 44.38 -39.77
C HIS A 700 -8.86 43.14 -39.52
N LEU A 701 -9.14 42.37 -40.58
CA LEU A 701 -10.21 41.37 -40.61
C LEU A 701 -9.79 39.92 -40.30
N THR A 702 -10.68 39.26 -39.54
CA THR A 702 -11.13 37.85 -39.62
C THR A 702 -10.13 36.69 -39.61
N GLY A 703 -10.28 35.83 -38.60
CA GLY A 703 -9.71 34.47 -38.54
C GLY A 703 -10.37 33.64 -37.42
N SER A 704 -11.68 33.42 -37.50
CA SER A 704 -12.45 32.79 -36.40
C SER A 704 -12.27 31.27 -36.39
N THR A 705 -11.36 30.78 -35.54
CA THR A 705 -11.27 29.35 -35.18
C THR A 705 -12.07 29.12 -33.91
N THR A 706 -13.14 28.33 -33.99
CA THR A 706 -14.01 28.04 -32.85
C THR A 706 -13.30 27.12 -31.85
N THR A 707 -12.66 27.69 -30.83
CA THR A 707 -11.94 26.92 -29.81
C THR A 707 -12.90 26.12 -28.94
N THR A 708 -13.04 24.82 -29.22
CA THR A 708 -13.79 23.90 -28.37
C THR A 708 -13.06 23.73 -27.04
N THR A 709 -13.44 24.48 -26.03
CA THR A 709 -12.89 24.39 -24.67
C THR A 709 -13.34 23.10 -23.96
N THR A 710 -12.71 21.99 -24.33
CA THR A 710 -12.57 20.87 -23.40
C THR A 710 -11.84 21.36 -22.15
N THR A 711 -12.55 21.40 -21.03
CA THR A 711 -11.95 21.60 -19.71
C THR A 711 -11.13 20.37 -19.34
N THR A 712 -9.90 20.30 -19.85
CA THR A 712 -8.86 19.44 -19.31
C THR A 712 -8.56 19.93 -17.90
N THR A 713 -9.09 19.25 -16.89
CA THR A 713 -8.64 19.43 -15.50
C THR A 713 -7.14 19.18 -15.47
N THR A 714 -6.35 20.23 -15.25
CA THR A 714 -4.89 20.12 -15.15
C THR A 714 -4.57 19.19 -13.98
N MET A 715 -4.04 18.00 -14.29
CA MET A 715 -3.84 16.97 -13.28
C MET A 715 -2.73 17.37 -12.31
N PRO A 716 -2.92 17.18 -10.98
CA PRO A 716 -1.85 17.35 -10.00
C PRO A 716 -0.58 16.57 -10.41
N PRO A 717 0.63 17.19 -10.37
CA PRO A 717 1.84 16.58 -10.94
C PRO A 717 2.19 15.20 -10.37
N HIS A 718 1.93 14.95 -9.08
CA HIS A 718 2.18 13.65 -8.44
C HIS A 718 1.34 12.52 -9.05
N TYR A 719 0.13 12.81 -9.55
CA TYR A 719 -0.76 11.80 -10.12
C TYR A 719 -0.17 11.13 -11.38
N ALA A 720 0.72 11.82 -12.09
CA ALA A 720 1.43 11.25 -13.24
C ALA A 720 2.34 10.07 -12.82
N GLN A 721 2.96 10.15 -11.65
CA GLN A 721 3.97 9.20 -11.15
C GLN A 721 3.38 7.89 -10.58
N LEU A 722 2.08 7.88 -10.27
CA LEU A 722 1.39 6.72 -9.69
C LEU A 722 1.38 5.50 -10.62
N THR A 723 1.37 4.29 -10.07
CA THR A 723 1.19 3.05 -10.87
C THR A 723 -0.23 2.96 -11.44
N THR A 724 -0.46 2.11 -12.44
CA THR A 724 -1.80 1.92 -13.03
C THR A 724 -2.79 1.38 -12.00
N GLU A 725 -2.33 0.51 -11.11
CA GLU A 725 -3.06 -0.04 -9.97
C GLU A 725 -3.50 1.08 -9.00
N ALA A 726 -2.57 1.96 -8.59
CA ALA A 726 -2.90 3.11 -7.74
C ALA A 726 -3.84 4.09 -8.44
N LYS A 727 -3.61 4.42 -9.71
CA LYS A 727 -4.52 5.26 -10.53
C LYS A 727 -5.93 4.67 -10.60
N LEU A 728 -6.06 3.35 -10.60
CA LEU A 728 -7.35 2.64 -10.63
C LEU A 728 -8.03 2.62 -9.25
N PHE A 729 -7.27 2.49 -8.16
CA PHE A 729 -7.77 2.66 -6.80
C PHE A 729 -8.31 4.08 -6.56
N GLU A 730 -7.53 5.11 -6.94
CA GLU A 730 -7.95 6.50 -6.86
C GLU A 730 -9.18 6.81 -7.73
N TYR A 731 -9.30 6.22 -8.92
CA TYR A 731 -10.49 6.36 -9.78
C TYR A 731 -11.77 5.73 -9.20
N LEU A 732 -11.63 4.61 -8.49
CA LEU A 732 -12.75 3.89 -7.89
C LEU A 732 -13.22 4.56 -6.59
N TYR A 733 -12.27 4.97 -5.74
CA TYR A 733 -12.55 5.38 -4.37
C TYR A 733 -12.08 6.82 -4.04
N GLY A 734 -10.90 7.23 -4.51
CA GLY A 734 -10.28 8.51 -4.16
C GLY A 734 -10.76 9.75 -4.95
N GLY A 735 -11.60 9.58 -5.96
CA GLY A 735 -12.11 10.66 -6.82
C GLY A 735 -11.22 11.02 -8.02
N GLY A 736 -10.23 10.19 -8.35
CA GLY A 736 -9.33 10.39 -9.49
C GLY A 736 -9.99 10.25 -10.88
N PRO A 737 -9.28 10.62 -11.97
CA PRO A 737 -9.74 10.50 -13.37
C PRO A 737 -9.86 9.05 -13.89
N GLU A 738 -10.60 8.85 -14.99
CA GLU A 738 -10.77 7.53 -15.64
C GLU A 738 -9.46 7.04 -16.27
N VAL A 739 -8.98 5.86 -15.85
CA VAL A 739 -7.67 5.32 -16.25
C VAL A 739 -7.65 4.89 -17.72
N PRO A 740 -6.70 5.41 -18.55
CA PRO A 740 -6.53 4.99 -19.94
C PRO A 740 -6.24 3.50 -20.10
N GLY A 741 -6.66 2.91 -21.21
CA GLY A 741 -6.43 1.49 -21.53
C GLY A 741 -7.17 0.46 -20.67
N VAL A 742 -7.72 0.87 -19.52
CA VAL A 742 -8.47 0.02 -18.57
C VAL A 742 -9.97 0.00 -18.91
N HIS A 743 -10.62 1.17 -18.99
CA HIS A 743 -12.09 1.24 -19.16
C HIS A 743 -12.59 1.30 -20.61
N PHE A 744 -11.70 1.67 -21.52
CA PHE A 744 -11.89 1.75 -22.97
C PHE A 744 -10.57 1.32 -23.65
N PRO A 745 -10.58 1.01 -24.97
CA PRO A 745 -9.37 1.22 -25.78
C PRO A 745 -8.86 2.66 -25.57
N ALA A 746 -7.56 2.90 -25.77
CA ALA A 746 -7.09 4.26 -25.96
C ALA A 746 -7.88 4.89 -27.12
N ALA A 747 -8.22 6.18 -26.99
CA ALA A 747 -9.14 6.85 -27.91
C ALA A 747 -8.57 8.23 -28.24
N GLY A 748 -7.70 8.29 -29.26
CA GLY A 748 -7.22 9.56 -29.80
C GLY A 748 -6.16 10.24 -28.92
N GLY A 749 -5.25 9.47 -28.34
CA GLY A 749 -3.97 9.98 -27.84
C GLY A 749 -2.88 9.54 -28.82
N ASP A 750 -2.41 10.46 -29.67
CA ASP A 750 -1.61 10.13 -30.88
C ASP A 750 -0.35 9.28 -30.60
N ASN A 751 0.23 9.37 -29.40
CA ASN A 751 1.43 8.62 -29.01
C ASN A 751 1.14 7.19 -28.51
N ASP A 752 0.03 6.95 -27.81
CA ASP A 752 -0.26 5.65 -27.18
C ASP A 752 -0.85 4.64 -28.18
N ASP A 753 -1.75 5.11 -29.06
CA ASP A 753 -2.21 4.29 -30.18
C ASP A 753 -1.06 3.96 -31.14
N ALA A 754 -0.07 4.85 -31.31
CA ALA A 754 1.15 4.57 -32.06
C ALA A 754 2.00 3.46 -31.41
N ALA A 755 2.17 3.43 -30.09
CA ALA A 755 2.90 2.35 -29.40
C ALA A 755 2.19 0.99 -29.54
N ALA A 756 0.87 0.94 -29.35
CA ALA A 756 0.08 -0.28 -29.49
C ALA A 756 -0.03 -0.75 -30.95
N ALA A 757 -0.04 0.17 -31.92
CA ALA A 757 0.03 -0.14 -33.35
C ALA A 757 1.42 -0.63 -33.76
N ALA A 758 2.49 -0.01 -33.28
CA ALA A 758 3.89 -0.39 -33.54
C ALA A 758 4.19 -1.82 -33.06
N LEU A 759 3.72 -2.19 -31.85
CA LEU A 759 3.77 -3.57 -31.36
C LEU A 759 3.10 -4.54 -32.33
N ARG A 760 1.86 -4.26 -32.77
CA ARG A 760 1.15 -5.14 -33.71
C ARG A 760 1.80 -5.19 -35.10
N SER A 761 2.32 -4.08 -35.62
CA SER A 761 3.03 -4.07 -36.91
C SER A 761 4.36 -4.82 -36.84
N LEU A 762 5.06 -4.76 -35.70
CA LEU A 762 6.31 -5.49 -35.48
C LEU A 762 6.09 -7.01 -35.38
N PHE A 763 4.96 -7.46 -34.82
CA PHE A 763 4.57 -8.87 -34.82
C PHE A 763 3.84 -9.33 -36.09
N ALA A 764 3.42 -8.43 -36.99
CA ALA A 764 2.70 -8.81 -38.22
C ALA A 764 3.46 -9.83 -39.12
N PRO A 765 4.82 -9.77 -39.28
CA PRO A 765 5.56 -10.80 -40.01
C PRO A 765 5.58 -12.16 -39.30
N ALA A 766 5.45 -12.19 -37.97
CA ALA A 766 5.34 -13.44 -37.21
C ALA A 766 3.91 -14.00 -37.26
N LEU A 767 2.89 -13.14 -37.23
CA LEU A 767 1.49 -13.51 -37.40
C LEU A 767 1.23 -14.10 -38.79
N ALA A 768 1.71 -13.46 -39.85
CA ALA A 768 1.61 -13.94 -41.23
C ALA A 768 2.41 -15.23 -41.52
N ARG A 769 3.24 -15.68 -40.57
CA ARG A 769 4.01 -16.94 -40.62
C ARG A 769 3.55 -17.93 -39.54
N GLN A 770 2.45 -17.65 -38.81
CA GLN A 770 2.08 -18.48 -37.67
C GLN A 770 1.44 -19.80 -38.11
N ALA A 771 2.16 -20.90 -37.85
CA ALA A 771 1.72 -22.26 -38.06
C ALA A 771 1.23 -22.91 -36.75
N CYS A 772 0.37 -23.93 -36.89
CA CYS A 772 -0.18 -24.69 -35.79
C CYS A 772 0.87 -25.60 -35.16
N GLU A 773 1.19 -25.40 -33.88
CA GLU A 773 2.18 -26.20 -33.14
C GLU A 773 1.78 -27.69 -33.00
N LEU A 774 0.50 -28.01 -33.19
CA LEU A 774 -0.04 -29.38 -33.17
C LEU A 774 -0.02 -30.11 -34.54
N CYS A 775 -0.05 -29.38 -35.67
CA CYS A 775 -0.27 -30.01 -36.99
C CYS A 775 0.37 -29.30 -38.20
N GLY A 776 1.20 -28.28 -38.00
CA GLY A 776 1.94 -27.56 -39.05
C GLY A 776 1.10 -26.68 -39.98
N ALA A 777 -0.24 -26.81 -39.99
CA ALA A 777 -1.12 -26.02 -40.84
C ALA A 777 -1.06 -24.51 -40.52
N PRO A 778 -1.18 -23.62 -41.53
CA PRO A 778 -1.27 -22.18 -41.30
C PRO A 778 -2.51 -21.82 -40.48
N MET A 779 -2.48 -20.66 -39.82
CA MET A 779 -3.54 -20.19 -38.93
C MET A 779 -3.98 -18.76 -39.24
N ASP A 780 -5.29 -18.52 -39.15
CA ASP A 780 -5.92 -17.22 -39.37
C ASP A 780 -6.72 -16.77 -38.15
N VAL A 781 -6.78 -15.45 -37.95
CA VAL A 781 -7.64 -14.83 -36.93
C VAL A 781 -9.11 -15.00 -37.33
N ARG A 782 -9.91 -15.63 -36.48
CA ARG A 782 -11.36 -15.79 -36.65
C ARG A 782 -12.13 -14.88 -35.69
N ARG A 783 -13.47 -14.89 -35.77
CA ARG A 783 -14.32 -14.09 -34.88
C ARG A 783 -14.08 -14.45 -33.41
N GLY A 784 -14.18 -13.45 -32.51
CA GLY A 784 -14.17 -13.67 -31.06
C GLY A 784 -12.79 -13.77 -30.38
N ALA A 785 -11.74 -13.14 -30.93
CA ALA A 785 -10.37 -13.19 -30.38
C ALA A 785 -9.79 -14.62 -30.28
N LEU A 786 -10.23 -15.49 -31.19
CA LEU A 786 -9.69 -16.82 -31.42
C LEU A 786 -8.93 -16.85 -32.76
N CYS A 787 -7.78 -17.50 -32.78
CA CYS A 787 -7.05 -17.87 -33.99
C CYS A 787 -7.25 -19.36 -34.24
N GLY A 788 -7.44 -19.77 -35.50
CA GLY A 788 -7.74 -21.17 -35.83
C GLY A 788 -7.02 -21.65 -37.08
N CYS A 789 -6.48 -22.86 -37.04
CA CYS A 789 -5.80 -23.47 -38.18
C CYS A 789 -6.79 -24.04 -39.22
N ALA A 790 -6.29 -24.37 -40.41
CA ALA A 790 -7.08 -25.02 -41.46
C ALA A 790 -7.72 -26.37 -41.00
N ASN A 791 -7.05 -27.08 -40.09
CA ASN A 791 -7.46 -28.39 -39.58
C ASN A 791 -8.39 -28.34 -38.34
N GLY A 792 -8.82 -27.14 -37.92
CA GLY A 792 -9.84 -27.00 -36.86
C GLY A 792 -9.32 -26.94 -35.41
N HIS A 793 -8.01 -26.80 -35.17
CA HIS A 793 -7.51 -26.41 -33.85
C HIS A 793 -7.73 -24.91 -33.61
N PHE A 794 -8.14 -24.54 -32.40
CA PHE A 794 -8.43 -23.16 -31.99
C PHE A 794 -7.64 -22.74 -30.75
N PHE A 795 -7.24 -21.48 -30.72
CA PHE A 795 -6.36 -20.90 -29.70
C PHE A 795 -6.76 -19.46 -29.40
N GLY A 796 -6.64 -19.00 -28.15
CA GLY A 796 -6.86 -17.58 -27.80
C GLY A 796 -5.76 -16.68 -28.38
N THR A 797 -6.11 -15.47 -28.83
CA THR A 797 -5.11 -14.49 -29.30
C THR A 797 -4.51 -13.68 -28.16
N CYS A 798 -3.18 -13.47 -28.18
CA CYS A 798 -2.48 -12.54 -27.32
C CYS A 798 -2.99 -11.10 -27.53
N ALA A 799 -3.44 -10.43 -26.47
CA ALA A 799 -3.98 -9.08 -26.58
C ALA A 799 -2.96 -8.01 -27.05
N THR A 800 -1.66 -8.24 -26.82
CA THR A 800 -0.58 -7.32 -27.19
C THR A 800 -0.09 -7.56 -28.63
N SER A 801 0.25 -8.80 -28.98
CA SER A 801 0.91 -9.16 -30.24
C SER A 801 -0.01 -9.75 -31.32
N GLY A 802 -1.26 -10.08 -30.98
CA GLY A 802 -2.20 -10.76 -31.88
C GLY A 802 -1.92 -12.26 -32.10
N LEU A 803 -0.69 -12.73 -31.82
CA LEU A 803 -0.27 -14.12 -31.98
C LEU A 803 -1.14 -15.09 -31.17
N ALA A 804 -1.42 -16.26 -31.72
CA ALA A 804 -2.17 -17.31 -31.05
C ALA A 804 -1.37 -17.94 -29.89
N VAL A 805 -2.05 -18.16 -28.76
CA VAL A 805 -1.54 -18.86 -27.57
C VAL A 805 -1.67 -20.37 -27.77
N GLN A 806 -0.59 -21.01 -28.21
CA GLN A 806 -0.58 -22.45 -28.52
C GLN A 806 -0.02 -23.31 -27.38
N THR A 807 0.87 -22.75 -26.58
CA THR A 807 1.62 -23.45 -25.52
C THR A 807 0.97 -23.20 -24.15
N PRO A 808 0.73 -24.23 -23.31
CA PRO A 808 0.38 -24.06 -21.90
C PRO A 808 1.42 -23.22 -21.15
N GLY A 809 1.03 -22.55 -20.05
CA GLY A 809 1.92 -21.73 -19.21
C GLY A 809 2.46 -20.43 -19.85
N ALA A 810 2.49 -20.33 -21.18
CA ALA A 810 3.11 -19.22 -21.93
C ALA A 810 2.38 -17.86 -21.83
N THR A 811 1.39 -17.71 -20.95
CA THR A 811 0.61 -16.46 -20.78
C THR A 811 0.60 -15.94 -19.36
N ARG A 812 0.49 -14.62 -19.24
CA ARG A 812 0.20 -13.88 -18.01
C ARG A 812 -0.97 -12.91 -18.25
N SER A 813 -1.72 -12.56 -17.20
CA SER A 813 -2.91 -11.70 -17.29
C SER A 813 -2.69 -10.42 -16.51
N CYS A 814 -3.10 -9.27 -17.06
CA CYS A 814 -2.93 -7.97 -16.39
C CYS A 814 -3.97 -7.79 -15.27
N GLY A 815 -3.51 -7.49 -14.05
CA GLY A 815 -4.38 -7.29 -12.89
C GLY A 815 -5.30 -6.06 -13.00
N ALA A 816 -4.86 -5.01 -13.71
CA ALA A 816 -5.65 -3.78 -13.88
C ALA A 816 -6.70 -3.86 -15.01
N CYS A 817 -6.45 -4.59 -16.10
CA CYS A 817 -7.33 -4.58 -17.29
C CYS A 817 -7.84 -5.95 -17.76
N GLY A 818 -7.47 -7.05 -17.09
CA GLY A 818 -7.91 -8.42 -17.41
C GLY A 818 -7.35 -9.02 -18.72
N LEU A 819 -6.58 -8.25 -19.50
CA LEU A 819 -6.04 -8.75 -20.78
C LEU A 819 -5.00 -9.86 -20.56
N ARG A 820 -5.25 -11.01 -21.19
CA ARG A 820 -4.32 -12.13 -21.30
C ARG A 820 -3.30 -11.87 -22.42
N THR A 821 -2.02 -11.99 -22.09
CA THR A 821 -0.89 -11.73 -22.98
C THR A 821 0.10 -12.89 -22.93
N ILE A 822 0.78 -13.19 -24.04
CA ILE A 822 1.95 -14.09 -24.03
C ILE A 822 3.07 -13.41 -23.23
N ARG A 823 3.84 -14.17 -22.45
CA ARG A 823 4.98 -13.63 -21.69
C ARG A 823 6.05 -13.03 -22.64
N ALA A 824 6.80 -12.03 -22.20
CA ALA A 824 7.75 -11.30 -23.05
C ALA A 824 8.84 -12.21 -23.61
N GLU A 825 9.29 -13.15 -22.78
CA GLU A 825 10.28 -14.18 -23.07
C GLU A 825 9.87 -15.04 -24.27
N VAL A 826 8.62 -15.53 -24.26
CA VAL A 826 8.05 -16.34 -25.35
C VAL A 826 7.79 -15.50 -26.61
N LEU A 827 7.49 -14.21 -26.46
CA LEU A 827 7.41 -13.28 -27.61
C LEU A 827 8.79 -13.02 -28.24
N MET A 828 9.85 -12.85 -27.45
CA MET A 828 11.23 -12.72 -27.93
C MET A 828 11.73 -14.01 -28.59
N ALA A 829 11.38 -15.18 -28.04
CA ALA A 829 11.73 -16.48 -28.62
C ALA A 829 11.13 -16.66 -30.03
N LYS A 830 9.87 -16.24 -30.25
CA LYS A 830 9.18 -16.29 -31.55
C LYS A 830 9.63 -15.21 -32.56
N MET A 831 10.65 -14.39 -32.23
CA MET A 831 11.18 -13.33 -33.10
C MET A 831 12.66 -13.54 -33.48
N PRO A 832 13.10 -13.08 -34.68
CA PRO A 832 14.50 -13.13 -35.10
C PRO A 832 15.41 -12.39 -34.13
N ALA A 833 16.65 -12.87 -33.96
CA ALA A 833 17.61 -12.31 -33.00
C ALA A 833 17.78 -10.78 -33.14
N GLU A 834 17.95 -10.31 -34.38
CA GLU A 834 18.06 -8.89 -34.79
C GLU A 834 16.95 -7.97 -34.25
N ARG A 835 15.77 -8.51 -33.93
CA ARG A 835 14.62 -7.74 -33.44
C ARG A 835 14.29 -7.99 -31.97
N ARG A 836 15.04 -8.83 -31.25
CA ARG A 836 14.72 -9.17 -29.85
C ARG A 836 14.84 -7.98 -28.92
N ASP A 837 15.81 -7.10 -29.12
CA ASP A 837 15.95 -5.88 -28.32
C ASP A 837 14.88 -4.82 -28.64
N GLU A 838 14.40 -4.78 -29.88
CA GLU A 838 13.24 -3.95 -30.24
C GLU A 838 11.94 -4.48 -29.59
N VAL A 839 11.74 -5.80 -29.59
CA VAL A 839 10.64 -6.46 -28.85
C VAL A 839 10.75 -6.17 -27.35
N ARG A 840 11.94 -6.35 -26.76
CA ARG A 840 12.23 -6.11 -25.34
C ARG A 840 11.90 -4.67 -24.94
N ARG A 841 12.35 -3.69 -25.73
CA ARG A 841 12.07 -2.27 -25.52
C ARG A 841 10.58 -1.91 -25.62
N LEU A 842 9.83 -2.56 -26.52
CA LEU A 842 8.41 -2.24 -26.76
C LEU A 842 7.44 -3.01 -25.84
N VAL A 843 7.76 -4.24 -25.46
CA VAL A 843 7.00 -4.99 -24.43
C VAL A 843 7.31 -4.46 -23.02
N GLY A 844 8.45 -3.76 -22.87
CA GLY A 844 8.90 -3.19 -21.62
C GLY A 844 9.36 -4.26 -20.63
N GLU A 845 9.68 -3.83 -19.42
CA GLU A 845 10.29 -4.70 -18.39
C GLU A 845 9.37 -5.80 -17.85
N GLY A 846 8.07 -5.77 -18.16
CA GLY A 846 7.08 -6.66 -17.55
C GLY A 846 5.75 -6.00 -17.21
N LEU A 847 5.32 -4.97 -17.95
CA LEU A 847 4.04 -4.31 -17.79
C LEU A 847 3.09 -4.61 -18.96
N CYS A 848 1.79 -4.38 -18.78
CA CYS A 848 0.82 -4.56 -19.83
C CYS A 848 0.85 -3.40 -20.82
N GLY A 849 1.44 -3.61 -22.01
CA GLY A 849 1.50 -2.66 -23.14
C GLY A 849 0.16 -2.24 -23.77
N ALA A 850 -0.95 -2.34 -23.01
CA ALA A 850 -2.26 -1.81 -23.35
C ALA A 850 -2.86 -0.91 -22.24
N CYS A 851 -2.25 -0.82 -21.05
CA CYS A 851 -2.69 0.08 -19.95
C CYS A 851 -1.61 0.42 -18.89
N GLY A 852 -0.38 -0.08 -19.03
CA GLY A 852 0.70 0.08 -18.03
C GLY A 852 0.58 -0.80 -16.78
N GLY A 853 -0.52 -1.53 -16.60
CA GLY A 853 -0.77 -2.34 -15.40
C GLY A 853 0.10 -3.59 -15.29
N LYS A 854 0.36 -4.00 -14.06
CA LYS A 854 1.18 -5.16 -13.68
C LYS A 854 0.45 -6.47 -13.95
N PHE A 855 1.21 -7.55 -14.09
CA PHE A 855 0.65 -8.88 -14.28
C PHE A 855 0.34 -9.58 -12.94
N LEU A 856 -0.55 -10.56 -13.00
CA LEU A 856 -0.78 -11.52 -11.92
C LEU A 856 0.35 -12.56 -11.89
N SER A 857 0.62 -13.07 -10.69
CA SER A 857 1.56 -14.15 -10.36
C SER A 857 1.20 -15.46 -11.07
#